data_AF-A0A917U2C7-F1
#
_entry.id   AF-A0A917U2C7-F1
#
_cell.length_a   1.000
_cell.length_b   1.000
_cell.length_c   1.000
_cell.angle_alpha   90.00
_cell.angle_beta   90.00
_cell.angle_gamma   90.00
#
_symmetry.space_group_name_H-M   'P 1'
#
loop_
_entity.id
_entity.type
_entity.pdbx_description
1 polymer ?
#
loop_
_entity_poly.entity_id
_entity_poly.type
_entity_poly.pdbx_seq_one_letter_code
_entity_poly.pdbx_strand_id
1 'polypeptide(L)'
;MRGSLTGPGWTALLTAAADGDRAATGALRRLLRRRGHLRPGATLPPGLAEQLWLVVLGPPVPDPVLWDLLRGRPTGGPWVRALAWLTGAPLDGASLDDPMVRAAAVKAAGRDDGHPVAALARDRVLDCADDAVLAELSRLAFDRPGLAAWCVANGVLPPDPPDAAALLLLAGEPDRYRALDPDGALLATAFAAAPAQRRGRLLAALAGADAGVDLGSLAAGRVGREPAHRAFVVEHLTGRGDRPAAWRMIWDLPVAEAVAAAHRLGPWRPGRDAELFAVLVAADPDRLPGAVAELSAPVRVPVRGTLDELALSPDASRLAVRYRAEPGAWEILDDVDLATGRVVHRYANRRVGGQAGRRRGMVYFGQSIVDAAAADARRTAGLRRSADGRQSILHGPAGFTGVWRLGAGFVALRTDGTLLFGGPDGVERSAGPVRRSMHHDDNGQWLAVAPDGRHLAVGVEEAVVLLDGAGAPVLTRPGTRFRGVAFAAADQLVALDRAGATPRLTRWRFEGDRLTEEAATDVPGADDLDAVDGAGLLVLADGRRASRLRDALTLEPRDLDGIGLLPGRPYPRAAAGRVAVGLAREVVVRPHPAYELATRPLGDLAPADLGTVRDELANGPAAPAARELLTVLHDCLRARFATDITLGGPVRPAGDTDIVVATGERD
;
A
#
# COMPACT_ATOMS: atom_id res chain seq x y z
N MET A 1 0.16 39.28 -57.79
CA MET A 1 -0.33 39.03 -56.43
C MET A 1 0.83 38.95 -55.44
N ARG A 2 1.14 40.06 -54.74
CA ARG A 2 2.05 40.08 -53.58
C ARG A 2 1.26 39.75 -52.30
N GLY A 3 0.70 38.54 -52.22
CA GLY A 3 -0.06 38.11 -51.03
C GLY A 3 0.87 37.90 -49.83
N SER A 4 0.47 38.40 -48.65
CA SER A 4 1.25 38.28 -47.41
C SER A 4 1.51 36.81 -47.04
N LEU A 5 2.65 36.52 -46.43
CA LEU A 5 3.02 35.19 -45.88
C LEU A 5 2.26 34.86 -44.58
N THR A 6 1.01 35.30 -44.46
CA THR A 6 0.25 35.21 -43.20
C THR A 6 -1.18 34.70 -43.40
N GLY A 7 -1.54 34.25 -44.61
CA GLY A 7 -2.87 33.72 -44.90
C GLY A 7 -3.06 32.24 -44.46
N PRO A 8 -4.31 31.77 -44.31
CA PRO A 8 -4.62 30.41 -43.86
C PRO A 8 -3.96 29.30 -44.69
N GLY A 9 -3.85 29.50 -46.00
CA GLY A 9 -3.19 28.55 -46.91
C GLY A 9 -1.68 28.44 -46.71
N TRP A 10 -1.03 29.47 -46.14
CA TRP A 10 0.39 29.42 -45.79
C TRP A 10 0.61 28.59 -44.51
N THR A 11 -0.22 28.80 -43.49
CA THR A 11 -0.17 28.00 -42.26
C THR A 11 -0.43 26.53 -42.54
N ALA A 12 -1.47 26.21 -43.31
CA ALA A 12 -1.77 24.82 -43.69
C ALA A 12 -0.63 24.16 -44.48
N LEU A 13 0.04 24.90 -45.36
CA LEU A 13 1.20 24.41 -46.11
C LEU A 13 2.40 24.14 -45.20
N LEU A 14 2.66 25.01 -44.21
CA LEU A 14 3.74 24.83 -43.26
C LEU A 14 3.48 23.65 -42.31
N THR A 15 2.26 23.52 -41.78
CA THR A 15 1.89 22.39 -40.93
C THR A 15 2.06 21.07 -41.68
N ALA A 16 1.49 20.97 -42.90
CA ALA A 16 1.65 19.76 -43.72
C ALA A 16 3.12 19.44 -44.03
N ALA A 17 3.94 20.46 -44.31
CA ALA A 17 5.38 20.26 -44.52
C ALA A 17 6.11 19.82 -43.25
N ALA A 18 5.76 20.37 -42.08
CA ALA A 18 6.32 19.97 -40.78
C ALA A 18 5.95 18.53 -40.40
N ASP A 19 4.77 18.08 -40.82
CA ASP A 19 4.31 16.69 -40.65
C ASP A 19 4.97 15.72 -41.67
N GLY A 20 5.88 16.21 -42.52
CA GLY A 20 6.66 15.39 -43.46
C GLY A 20 6.00 15.19 -44.84
N ASP A 21 4.96 15.94 -45.19
CA ASP A 21 4.36 15.87 -46.52
C ASP A 21 5.34 16.38 -47.60
N ARG A 22 5.75 15.48 -48.48
CA ARG A 22 6.72 15.75 -49.58
C ARG A 22 6.16 16.72 -50.62
N ALA A 23 4.87 16.66 -50.93
CA ALA A 23 4.21 17.55 -51.89
C ALA A 23 4.11 18.97 -51.32
N ALA A 24 3.76 19.10 -50.04
CA ALA A 24 3.75 20.36 -49.32
C ALA A 24 5.16 20.97 -49.26
N THR A 25 6.17 20.18 -48.91
CA THR A 25 7.59 20.59 -48.89
C THR A 25 8.05 21.06 -50.28
N GLY A 26 7.70 20.32 -51.34
CA GLY A 26 7.99 20.70 -52.71
C GLY A 26 7.31 22.00 -53.13
N ALA A 27 6.06 22.22 -52.72
CA ALA A 27 5.32 23.45 -52.98
C ALA A 27 5.91 24.65 -52.22
N LEU A 28 6.31 24.45 -50.96
CA LEU A 28 7.02 25.42 -50.14
C LEU A 28 8.34 25.86 -50.82
N ARG A 29 9.16 24.91 -51.29
CA ARG A 29 10.40 25.22 -52.03
C ARG A 29 10.15 26.02 -53.29
N ARG A 30 9.13 25.67 -54.09
CA ARG A 30 8.76 26.44 -55.28
C ARG A 30 8.35 27.86 -54.92
N LEU A 31 7.61 28.05 -53.83
CA LEU A 31 7.20 29.38 -53.37
C LEU A 31 8.39 30.23 -52.91
N LEU A 32 9.27 29.66 -52.07
CA LEU A 32 10.49 30.32 -51.60
C LEU A 32 11.40 30.71 -52.78
N ARG A 33 11.55 29.83 -53.78
CA ARG A 33 12.31 30.11 -55.01
C ARG A 33 11.71 31.27 -55.79
N ARG A 34 10.39 31.26 -56.03
CA ARG A 34 9.68 32.32 -56.76
C ARG A 34 9.81 33.69 -56.09
N ARG A 35 9.96 33.71 -54.76
CA ARG A 35 10.16 34.95 -53.98
C ARG A 35 11.63 35.33 -53.78
N GLY A 36 12.57 34.57 -54.36
CA GLY A 36 13.99 34.86 -54.28
C GLY A 36 14.64 34.51 -52.94
N HIS A 37 13.93 33.85 -52.03
CA HIS A 37 14.44 33.51 -50.70
C HIS A 37 15.41 32.32 -50.69
N LEU A 38 15.44 31.48 -51.74
CA LEU A 38 16.39 30.37 -51.87
C LEU A 38 17.75 30.76 -52.49
N ARG A 39 18.04 32.05 -52.65
CA ARG A 39 19.35 32.47 -53.16
C ARG A 39 20.39 32.46 -52.01
N PRO A 40 21.63 32.02 -52.26
CA PRO A 40 22.73 32.19 -51.31
C PRO A 40 22.82 33.66 -50.86
N GLY A 41 22.91 33.91 -49.56
CA GLY A 41 22.95 35.27 -48.98
C GLY A 41 21.62 36.02 -48.89
N ALA A 42 20.50 35.48 -49.39
CA ALA A 42 19.20 36.16 -49.27
C ALA A 42 18.76 36.26 -47.80
N THR A 43 18.42 37.44 -47.30
CA THR A 43 17.85 37.59 -45.95
C THR A 43 16.43 37.04 -45.90
N LEU A 44 16.14 36.21 -44.89
CA LEU A 44 14.78 35.74 -44.62
C LEU A 44 14.11 36.72 -43.66
N PRO A 45 12.83 37.07 -43.87
CA PRO A 45 12.04 37.76 -42.86
C PRO A 45 12.07 36.97 -41.54
N PRO A 46 12.20 37.61 -40.36
CA PRO A 46 12.37 36.91 -39.09
C PRO A 46 11.28 35.86 -38.80
N GLY A 47 10.01 36.19 -39.04
CA GLY A 47 8.90 35.25 -38.84
C GLY A 47 8.85 34.11 -39.85
N LEU A 48 9.43 34.29 -41.05
CA LEU A 48 9.53 33.21 -42.05
C LEU A 48 10.61 32.20 -41.65
N ALA A 49 11.75 32.67 -41.14
CA ALA A 49 12.82 31.79 -40.70
C ALA A 49 12.38 30.86 -39.55
N GLU A 50 11.65 31.41 -38.57
CA GLU A 50 11.08 30.66 -37.45
C GLU A 50 10.10 29.56 -37.92
N GLN A 51 9.20 29.91 -38.84
CA GLN A 51 8.26 28.94 -39.43
C GLN A 51 8.96 27.83 -40.22
N LEU A 52 10.02 28.17 -40.97
CA LEU A 52 10.80 27.18 -41.71
C LEU A 52 11.61 26.26 -40.80
N TRP A 53 12.08 26.76 -39.65
CA TRP A 53 12.74 25.94 -38.65
C TRP A 53 11.78 24.89 -38.06
N LEU A 54 10.53 25.26 -37.78
CA LEU A 54 9.52 24.29 -37.33
C LEU A 54 9.29 23.18 -38.36
N VAL A 55 9.27 23.53 -39.65
CA VAL A 55 9.15 22.56 -40.75
C VAL A 55 10.34 21.62 -40.81
N VAL A 56 11.55 22.16 -40.65
CA VAL A 56 12.79 21.38 -40.74
C VAL A 56 12.96 20.42 -39.55
N LEU A 57 12.50 20.80 -38.36
CA LEU A 57 12.65 19.99 -37.14
C LEU A 57 11.56 18.92 -36.94
N GLY A 58 10.48 19.00 -37.71
CA GLY A 58 9.35 18.08 -37.65
C GLY A 58 9.66 16.66 -38.13
N PRO A 59 10.12 16.46 -39.38
CA PRO A 59 10.39 15.13 -39.92
C PRO A 59 11.70 14.52 -39.36
N PRO A 60 11.85 13.19 -39.42
CA PRO A 60 13.07 12.49 -38.97
C PRO A 60 14.30 12.80 -39.82
N VAL A 61 14.10 13.09 -41.12
CA VAL A 61 15.17 13.55 -42.04
C VAL A 61 14.72 14.86 -42.68
N PRO A 62 15.43 15.98 -42.47
CA PRO A 62 15.05 17.27 -43.02
C PRO A 62 15.28 17.32 -44.53
N ASP A 63 14.49 18.13 -45.25
CA ASP A 63 14.78 18.43 -46.66
C ASP A 63 16.16 19.11 -46.75
N PRO A 64 17.13 18.56 -47.51
CA PRO A 64 18.50 19.06 -47.53
C PRO A 64 18.60 20.53 -47.94
N VAL A 65 17.71 20.99 -48.84
CA VAL A 65 17.74 22.36 -49.35
C VAL A 65 17.18 23.35 -48.34
N LEU A 66 16.17 22.96 -47.57
CA LEU A 66 15.69 23.79 -46.45
C LEU A 66 16.69 23.81 -45.30
N TRP A 67 17.34 22.67 -45.02
CA TRP A 67 18.40 22.58 -44.01
C TRP A 67 19.60 23.49 -44.33
N ASP A 68 20.14 23.38 -45.55
CA ASP A 68 21.26 24.23 -45.99
C ASP A 68 20.89 25.71 -46.08
N LEU A 69 19.61 26.01 -46.36
CA LEU A 69 19.11 27.38 -46.35
C LEU A 69 19.13 27.98 -44.94
N LEU A 70 18.76 27.20 -43.92
CA LEU A 70 18.59 27.69 -42.55
C LEU A 70 19.87 27.62 -41.71
N ARG A 71 20.75 26.66 -42.00
CA ARG A 71 22.03 26.46 -41.30
C ARG A 71 22.82 27.77 -41.27
N GLY A 72 23.22 28.20 -40.07
CA GLY A 72 24.03 29.40 -39.86
C GLY A 72 23.29 30.74 -39.95
N ARG A 73 21.95 30.75 -40.07
CA ARG A 73 21.17 32.00 -40.14
C ARG A 73 20.53 32.38 -38.79
N PRO A 74 20.67 33.63 -38.34
CA PRO A 74 20.04 34.09 -37.11
C PRO A 74 18.51 34.20 -37.27
N THR A 75 17.79 33.99 -36.15
CA THR A 75 16.33 34.07 -36.07
C THR A 75 15.90 34.85 -34.84
N GLY A 76 14.68 35.40 -34.83
CA GLY A 76 14.18 36.20 -33.71
C GLY A 76 13.63 35.37 -32.53
N GLY A 77 13.06 34.20 -32.81
CA GLY A 77 12.42 33.35 -31.79
C GLY A 77 13.41 32.79 -30.77
N PRO A 78 13.13 32.83 -29.46
CA PRO A 78 14.05 32.38 -28.41
C PRO A 78 14.51 30.91 -28.59
N TRP A 79 13.57 29.99 -28.85
CA TRP A 79 13.86 28.57 -29.12
C TRP A 79 14.62 28.35 -30.43
N VAL A 80 14.28 29.13 -31.47
CA VAL A 80 14.91 29.01 -32.78
C VAL A 80 16.31 29.60 -32.79
N ARG A 81 16.58 30.62 -31.96
CA ARG A 81 17.94 31.13 -31.71
C ARG A 81 18.85 30.05 -31.17
N ALA A 82 18.37 29.27 -30.21
CA ALA A 82 19.13 28.16 -29.65
C ALA A 82 19.49 27.10 -30.71
N LEU A 83 18.58 26.80 -31.63
CA LEU A 83 18.82 25.85 -32.71
C LEU A 83 19.68 26.43 -33.84
N ALA A 84 19.55 27.73 -34.13
CA ALA A 84 20.43 28.44 -35.05
C ALA A 84 21.89 28.42 -34.56
N TRP A 85 22.10 28.61 -33.26
CA TRP A 85 23.41 28.46 -32.60
C TRP A 85 24.03 27.08 -32.84
N LEU A 86 23.25 26.01 -32.64
CA LEU A 86 23.69 24.62 -32.88
C LEU A 86 24.17 24.39 -34.32
N THR A 87 23.66 25.17 -35.27
CA THR A 87 24.05 25.07 -36.69
C THR A 87 25.18 26.01 -37.10
N GLY A 88 25.86 26.65 -36.14
CA GLY A 88 27.03 27.47 -36.38
C GLY A 88 26.73 28.92 -36.73
N ALA A 89 25.53 29.42 -36.45
CA ALA A 89 25.27 30.86 -36.56
C ALA A 89 26.08 31.60 -35.48
N PRO A 90 26.90 32.61 -35.83
CA PRO A 90 27.52 33.48 -34.85
C PRO A 90 26.39 34.26 -34.16
N LEU A 91 26.10 33.91 -32.91
CA LEU A 91 25.14 34.62 -32.09
C LEU A 91 25.90 35.30 -30.96
N ASP A 92 25.97 36.63 -31.02
CA ASP A 92 26.49 37.43 -29.93
C ASP A 92 25.71 37.12 -28.64
N GLY A 93 26.40 36.59 -27.63
CA GLY A 93 25.86 36.32 -26.30
C GLY A 93 25.03 35.03 -26.14
N ALA A 94 24.89 34.19 -27.18
CA ALA A 94 24.29 32.86 -26.99
C ALA A 94 25.38 31.87 -26.54
N SER A 95 25.37 31.55 -25.24
CA SER A 95 26.20 30.53 -24.60
C SER A 95 25.31 29.40 -24.07
N LEU A 96 25.90 28.24 -23.76
CA LEU A 96 25.22 27.20 -22.97
C LEU A 96 24.88 27.67 -21.53
N ASP A 97 25.39 28.84 -21.12
CA ASP A 97 24.98 29.54 -19.91
C ASP A 97 23.51 30.02 -19.98
N ASP A 98 22.97 30.24 -21.18
CA ASP A 98 21.55 30.54 -21.35
C ASP A 98 20.73 29.24 -21.15
N PRO A 99 19.87 29.16 -20.11
CA PRO A 99 19.10 27.95 -19.80
C PRO A 99 18.25 27.43 -20.96
N MET A 100 17.79 28.33 -21.84
CA MET A 100 16.98 27.97 -22.99
C MET A 100 17.83 27.41 -24.13
N VAL A 101 19.03 27.94 -24.33
CA VAL A 101 19.99 27.39 -25.31
C VAL A 101 20.43 26.00 -24.87
N ARG A 102 20.72 25.85 -23.57
CA ARG A 102 20.99 24.56 -22.91
C ARG A 102 19.87 23.55 -23.13
N ALA A 103 18.63 23.88 -22.77
CA ALA A 103 17.49 22.99 -22.93
C ALA A 103 17.28 22.57 -24.40
N ALA A 104 17.51 23.46 -25.35
CA ALA A 104 17.40 23.16 -26.77
C ALA A 104 18.52 22.25 -27.27
N ALA A 105 19.77 22.49 -26.86
CA ALA A 105 20.92 21.65 -27.19
C ALA A 105 20.71 20.23 -26.66
N VAL A 106 20.33 20.10 -25.39
CA VAL A 106 20.03 18.83 -24.73
C VAL A 106 18.88 18.09 -25.42
N LYS A 107 17.77 18.78 -25.73
CA LYS A 107 16.63 18.18 -26.44
C LYS A 107 17.01 17.71 -27.86
N ALA A 108 17.81 18.51 -28.58
CA ALA A 108 18.28 18.20 -29.92
C ALA A 108 19.24 17.00 -29.93
N ALA A 109 20.21 17.00 -29.01
CA ALA A 109 21.20 15.93 -28.87
C ALA A 109 20.55 14.57 -28.58
N GLY A 110 19.45 14.56 -27.82
CA GLY A 110 18.72 13.35 -27.53
C GLY A 110 17.78 12.87 -28.64
N ARG A 111 17.78 13.41 -29.85
CA ARG A 111 16.97 12.82 -30.94
C ARG A 111 17.62 11.54 -31.46
N ASP A 112 16.82 10.49 -31.60
CA ASP A 112 17.25 9.16 -32.10
C ASP A 112 16.74 8.87 -33.53
N ASP A 113 16.14 9.85 -34.19
CA ASP A 113 15.50 9.72 -35.50
C ASP A 113 16.45 9.95 -36.69
N GLY A 114 17.75 10.06 -36.42
CA GLY A 114 18.78 10.32 -37.43
C GLY A 114 18.85 11.78 -37.90
N HIS A 115 18.14 12.70 -37.25
CA HIS A 115 18.13 14.10 -37.66
C HIS A 115 19.53 14.74 -37.47
N PRO A 116 20.07 15.48 -38.46
CA PRO A 116 21.44 16.03 -38.42
C PRO A 116 21.69 17.02 -37.28
N VAL A 117 20.62 17.68 -36.78
CA VAL A 117 20.69 18.53 -35.58
C VAL A 117 21.16 17.77 -34.33
N ALA A 118 20.91 16.46 -34.25
CA ALA A 118 21.31 15.66 -33.11
C ALA A 118 22.84 15.53 -33.05
N ALA A 119 23.47 15.21 -34.18
CA ALA A 119 24.93 15.13 -34.30
C ALA A 119 25.58 16.49 -34.02
N LEU A 120 25.07 17.58 -34.61
CA LEU A 120 25.59 18.92 -34.34
C LEU A 120 25.44 19.32 -32.87
N ALA A 121 24.32 18.98 -32.24
CA ALA A 121 24.10 19.27 -30.83
C ALA A 121 25.04 18.48 -29.92
N ARG A 122 25.26 17.21 -30.25
CA ARG A 122 26.22 16.34 -29.58
C ARG A 122 27.64 16.91 -29.65
N ASP A 123 28.10 17.28 -30.85
CA ASP A 123 29.43 17.87 -31.05
C ASP A 123 29.59 19.17 -30.25
N ARG A 124 28.59 20.06 -30.32
CA ARG A 124 28.62 21.35 -29.61
C ARG A 124 28.60 21.20 -28.10
N VAL A 125 27.84 20.25 -27.56
CA VAL A 125 27.80 19.98 -26.12
C VAL A 125 29.16 19.47 -25.64
N LEU A 126 29.83 18.61 -26.42
CA LEU A 126 31.19 18.14 -26.09
C LEU A 126 32.21 19.27 -26.14
N ASP A 127 32.17 20.11 -27.19
CA ASP A 127 33.12 21.22 -27.35
C ASP A 127 33.06 22.23 -26.19
N CYS A 128 31.88 22.44 -25.61
CA CYS A 128 31.71 23.37 -24.50
C CYS A 128 32.10 22.81 -23.13
N ALA A 129 32.09 21.47 -22.96
CA ALA A 129 32.46 20.78 -21.72
C ALA A 129 31.81 21.34 -20.43
N ASP A 130 30.55 21.80 -20.50
CA ASP A 130 29.80 22.27 -19.33
C ASP A 130 29.21 21.07 -18.56
N ASP A 131 29.69 20.85 -17.33
CA ASP A 131 29.31 19.74 -16.46
C ASP A 131 27.79 19.66 -16.21
N ALA A 132 27.10 20.79 -16.11
CA ALA A 132 25.66 20.79 -15.87
C ALA A 132 24.88 20.35 -17.11
N VAL A 133 25.35 20.70 -18.31
CA VAL A 133 24.78 20.23 -19.58
C VAL A 133 25.03 18.75 -19.77
N LEU A 134 26.25 18.29 -19.49
CA LEU A 134 26.63 16.88 -19.54
C LEU A 134 25.80 16.03 -18.55
N ALA A 135 25.55 16.54 -17.35
CA ALA A 135 24.69 15.90 -16.35
C ALA A 135 23.20 15.86 -16.75
N GLU A 136 22.70 16.87 -17.46
CA GLU A 136 21.34 16.84 -18.00
C GLU A 136 21.21 15.86 -19.17
N LEU A 137 22.22 15.81 -20.03
CA LEU A 137 22.26 14.90 -21.16
C LEU A 137 22.35 13.44 -20.72
N SER A 138 23.19 13.14 -19.71
CA SER A 138 23.29 11.79 -19.14
C SER A 138 21.99 11.35 -18.46
N ARG A 139 21.24 12.27 -17.83
CA ARG A 139 19.90 11.98 -17.30
C ARG A 139 18.89 11.61 -18.40
N LEU A 140 18.92 12.28 -19.55
CA LEU A 140 18.06 11.92 -20.69
C LEU A 140 18.46 10.59 -21.34
N ALA A 141 19.74 10.24 -21.26
CA ALA A 141 20.27 9.03 -21.87
C ALA A 141 19.65 7.74 -21.30
N PHE A 142 19.22 7.75 -20.03
CA PHE A 142 18.46 6.63 -19.43
C PHE A 142 17.22 6.25 -20.23
N ASP A 143 16.58 7.22 -20.87
CA ASP A 143 15.34 7.03 -21.62
C ASP A 143 15.58 6.87 -23.13
N ARG A 144 16.81 6.97 -23.61
CA ARG A 144 17.14 6.99 -25.04
C ARG A 144 18.37 6.14 -25.38
N PRO A 145 18.19 4.90 -25.89
CA PRO A 145 19.30 3.96 -26.12
C PRO A 145 20.43 4.52 -26.99
N GLY A 146 20.08 5.24 -28.07
CA GLY A 146 21.07 5.84 -28.97
C GLY A 146 21.91 6.91 -28.29
N LEU A 147 21.28 7.70 -27.40
CA LEU A 147 21.99 8.69 -26.59
C LEU A 147 22.86 8.04 -25.51
N ALA A 148 22.41 6.95 -24.86
CA ALA A 148 23.21 6.23 -23.86
C ALA A 148 24.53 5.72 -24.45
N ALA A 149 24.46 5.03 -25.60
CA ALA A 149 25.65 4.56 -26.31
C ALA A 149 26.59 5.72 -26.67
N TRP A 150 26.03 6.82 -27.20
CA TRP A 150 26.82 8.00 -27.55
C TRP A 150 27.50 8.65 -26.33
N CYS A 151 26.77 8.83 -25.21
CA CYS A 151 27.31 9.42 -23.99
C CYS A 151 28.51 8.63 -23.48
N VAL A 152 28.38 7.30 -23.37
CA VAL A 152 29.46 6.44 -22.87
C VAL A 152 30.68 6.41 -23.80
N ALA A 153 30.46 6.39 -25.11
CA ALA A 153 31.54 6.44 -26.12
C ALA A 153 32.36 7.74 -26.06
N ASN A 154 31.76 8.84 -25.62
CA ASN A 154 32.41 10.15 -25.48
C ASN A 154 32.80 10.48 -24.04
N GLY A 155 32.78 9.50 -23.12
CA GLY A 155 33.18 9.70 -21.72
C GLY A 155 32.20 10.53 -20.88
N VAL A 156 30.97 10.76 -21.37
CA VAL A 156 29.92 11.49 -20.67
C VAL A 156 29.19 10.52 -19.74
N LEU A 157 29.52 10.56 -18.45
CA LEU A 157 28.86 9.76 -17.41
C LEU A 157 28.17 10.68 -16.39
N PRO A 158 27.07 10.23 -15.76
CA PRO A 158 26.54 10.85 -14.56
C PRO A 158 27.62 11.00 -13.48
N PRO A 159 27.61 12.10 -12.71
CA PRO A 159 28.57 12.27 -11.61
C PRO A 159 28.28 11.31 -10.44
N ASP A 160 27.06 10.81 -10.32
CA ASP A 160 26.65 9.86 -9.29
C ASP A 160 27.04 8.42 -9.71
N PRO A 161 27.87 7.69 -8.93
CA PRO A 161 28.37 6.37 -9.33
C PRO A 161 27.28 5.30 -9.61
N PRO A 162 26.19 5.19 -8.83
CA PRO A 162 25.04 4.34 -9.16
C PRO A 162 24.45 4.63 -10.54
N ASP A 163 24.16 5.89 -10.84
CA ASP A 163 23.63 6.29 -12.14
C ASP A 163 24.64 6.02 -13.27
N ALA A 164 25.94 6.20 -13.03
CA ALA A 164 26.98 5.86 -13.99
C ALA A 164 27.02 4.35 -14.30
N ALA A 165 26.95 3.49 -13.28
CA ALA A 165 26.87 2.04 -13.45
C ALA A 165 25.63 1.62 -14.27
N ALA A 166 24.47 2.21 -13.96
CA ALA A 166 23.23 1.96 -14.70
C ALA A 166 23.31 2.45 -16.17
N LEU A 167 23.93 3.61 -16.43
CA LEU A 167 24.08 4.11 -17.80
C LEU A 167 25.05 3.26 -18.63
N LEU A 168 26.17 2.80 -18.05
CA LEU A 168 27.12 1.89 -18.70
C LEU A 168 26.44 0.59 -19.14
N LEU A 169 25.62 0.02 -18.26
CA LEU A 169 24.83 -1.16 -18.58
C LEU A 169 23.84 -0.90 -19.73
N LEU A 170 23.07 0.19 -19.67
CA LEU A 170 22.11 0.55 -20.72
C LEU A 170 22.76 0.88 -22.07
N ALA A 171 23.99 1.36 -22.05
CA ALA A 171 24.79 1.64 -23.25
C ALA A 171 25.38 0.37 -23.88
N GLY A 172 25.27 -0.80 -23.25
CA GLY A 172 25.82 -2.05 -23.74
C GLY A 172 27.34 -2.18 -23.53
N GLU A 173 27.87 -1.59 -22.45
CA GLU A 173 29.30 -1.56 -22.13
C GLU A 173 29.60 -2.40 -20.87
N PRO A 174 29.39 -3.73 -20.90
CA PRO A 174 29.42 -4.58 -19.72
C PRO A 174 30.80 -4.68 -19.05
N ASP A 175 31.90 -4.55 -19.80
CA ASP A 175 33.25 -4.59 -19.25
C ASP A 175 33.56 -3.33 -18.43
N ARG A 176 33.16 -2.15 -18.92
CA ARG A 176 33.30 -0.89 -18.19
C ARG A 176 32.38 -0.83 -16.98
N TYR A 177 31.16 -1.35 -17.12
CA TYR A 177 30.25 -1.55 -16.00
C TYR A 177 30.91 -2.42 -14.91
N ARG A 178 31.43 -3.61 -15.27
CA ARG A 178 32.09 -4.53 -14.32
C ARG A 178 33.32 -3.92 -13.63
N ALA A 179 34.07 -3.08 -14.34
CA ALA A 179 35.21 -2.37 -13.75
C ALA A 179 34.77 -1.32 -12.71
N LEU A 180 33.61 -0.69 -12.90
CA LEU A 180 33.06 0.30 -11.97
C LEU A 180 32.34 -0.34 -10.78
N ASP A 181 31.63 -1.44 -11.03
CA ASP A 181 30.71 -2.08 -10.08
C ASP A 181 30.94 -3.61 -10.05
N PRO A 182 32.10 -4.07 -9.52
CA PRO A 182 32.48 -5.48 -9.57
C PRO A 182 31.59 -6.40 -8.73
N ASP A 183 30.92 -5.87 -7.71
CA ASP A 183 30.01 -6.59 -6.82
C ASP A 183 28.51 -6.31 -7.10
N GLY A 184 28.20 -5.41 -8.04
CA GLY A 184 26.83 -5.06 -8.40
C GLY A 184 26.11 -4.11 -7.42
N ALA A 185 26.78 -3.63 -6.37
CA ALA A 185 26.14 -2.82 -5.32
C ALA A 185 25.68 -1.44 -5.83
N LEU A 186 26.42 -0.84 -6.77
CA LEU A 186 26.05 0.44 -7.37
C LEU A 186 24.81 0.27 -8.25
N LEU A 187 24.75 -0.77 -9.07
CA LEU A 187 23.58 -1.07 -9.89
C LEU A 187 22.36 -1.41 -9.03
N ALA A 188 22.53 -2.16 -7.93
CA ALA A 188 21.43 -2.44 -7.00
C ALA A 188 20.84 -1.14 -6.42
N THR A 189 21.72 -0.20 -6.04
CA THR A 189 21.31 1.13 -5.54
C THR A 189 20.56 1.93 -6.61
N ALA A 190 21.09 1.98 -7.83
CA ALA A 190 20.45 2.67 -8.95
C ALA A 190 19.10 2.06 -9.32
N PHE A 191 19.02 0.72 -9.31
CA PHE A 191 17.79 -0.01 -9.59
C PHE A 191 16.70 0.26 -8.54
N ALA A 192 17.08 0.29 -7.25
CA ALA A 192 16.15 0.58 -6.16
C ALA A 192 15.58 2.01 -6.23
N ALA A 193 16.39 2.99 -6.64
CA ALA A 193 15.97 4.38 -6.82
C ALA A 193 15.18 4.62 -8.13
N ALA A 194 15.24 3.69 -9.09
CA ALA A 194 14.70 3.88 -10.43
C ALA A 194 13.16 3.76 -10.51
N PRO A 195 12.49 4.57 -11.35
CA PRO A 195 11.09 4.39 -11.67
C PRO A 195 10.85 3.07 -12.45
N ALA A 196 9.63 2.55 -12.42
CA ALA A 196 9.29 1.23 -12.98
C ALA A 196 9.72 1.05 -14.46
N GLN A 197 9.52 2.07 -15.29
CA GLN A 197 9.93 2.04 -16.70
C GLN A 197 11.45 1.86 -16.86
N ARG A 198 12.25 2.55 -16.04
CA ARG A 198 13.71 2.45 -16.05
C ARG A 198 14.17 1.09 -15.51
N ARG A 199 13.53 0.58 -14.45
CA ARG A 199 13.79 -0.78 -13.92
C ARG A 199 13.60 -1.84 -15.02
N GLY A 200 12.50 -1.80 -15.76
CA GLY A 200 12.27 -2.73 -16.87
C GLY A 200 13.36 -2.71 -17.95
N ARG A 201 13.88 -1.52 -18.28
CA ARG A 201 15.00 -1.39 -19.23
C ARG A 201 16.32 -1.91 -18.68
N LEU A 202 16.61 -1.67 -17.41
CA LEU A 202 17.80 -2.21 -16.75
C LEU A 202 17.75 -3.74 -16.72
N LEU A 203 16.59 -4.35 -16.45
CA LEU A 203 16.42 -5.80 -16.54
C LEU A 203 16.61 -6.32 -17.97
N ALA A 204 16.08 -5.63 -18.97
CA ALA A 204 16.30 -6.00 -20.38
C ALA A 204 17.78 -5.92 -20.77
N ALA A 205 18.50 -4.89 -20.32
CA ALA A 205 19.93 -4.75 -20.54
C ALA A 205 20.74 -5.83 -19.80
N LEU A 206 20.37 -6.16 -18.56
CA LEU A 206 20.94 -7.28 -17.80
C LEU A 206 20.73 -8.62 -18.49
N ALA A 207 19.55 -8.84 -19.10
CA ALA A 207 19.26 -10.06 -19.83
C ALA A 207 20.14 -10.21 -21.09
N GLY A 208 20.48 -9.09 -21.75
CA GLY A 208 21.33 -9.07 -22.93
C GLY A 208 22.84 -9.04 -22.64
N ALA A 209 23.25 -8.64 -21.44
CA ALA A 209 24.65 -8.63 -21.02
C ALA A 209 25.09 -10.05 -20.63
N ASP A 210 25.72 -10.76 -21.56
CA ASP A 210 26.22 -12.12 -21.32
C ASP A 210 27.27 -12.13 -20.19
N ALA A 211 27.10 -13.09 -19.27
CA ALA A 211 28.06 -13.54 -18.24
C ALA A 211 28.85 -12.47 -17.43
N GLY A 212 28.34 -12.07 -16.25
CA GLY A 212 29.23 -11.55 -15.19
C GLY A 212 28.61 -10.66 -14.13
N VAL A 213 27.35 -10.22 -14.29
CA VAL A 213 26.71 -9.39 -13.27
C VAL A 213 26.27 -10.25 -12.09
N ASP A 214 26.78 -9.94 -10.90
CA ASP A 214 26.31 -10.57 -9.66
C ASP A 214 24.91 -10.07 -9.33
N LEU A 215 23.89 -10.79 -9.81
CA LEU A 215 22.50 -10.52 -9.46
C LEU A 215 22.20 -10.81 -7.98
N GLY A 216 23.12 -11.45 -7.25
CA GLY A 216 23.04 -11.72 -5.82
C GLY A 216 23.00 -10.44 -4.97
N SER A 217 23.68 -9.37 -5.40
CA SER A 217 23.62 -8.07 -4.71
C SER A 217 22.35 -7.29 -5.02
N LEU A 218 21.85 -7.37 -6.27
CA LEU A 218 20.51 -6.92 -6.62
C LEU A 218 19.47 -7.61 -5.72
N ALA A 219 19.54 -8.94 -5.64
CA ALA A 219 18.77 -9.82 -4.75
C ALA A 219 18.80 -9.38 -3.26
N ALA A 220 19.99 -9.20 -2.69
CA ALA A 220 20.17 -8.80 -1.30
C ALA A 220 19.67 -7.37 -0.99
N GLY A 221 19.64 -6.48 -1.99
CA GLY A 221 19.22 -5.09 -1.88
C GLY A 221 17.72 -4.86 -1.65
N ARG A 222 16.94 -5.88 -1.24
CA ARG A 222 15.47 -5.88 -1.28
C ARG A 222 14.97 -5.49 -2.67
N VAL A 223 15.30 -6.32 -3.67
CA VAL A 223 14.71 -6.23 -5.03
C VAL A 223 13.25 -5.88 -4.89
N GLY A 224 12.85 -4.81 -5.58
CA GLY A 224 11.56 -4.16 -5.39
C GLY A 224 10.41 -5.15 -5.23
N ARG A 225 9.47 -4.81 -4.34
CA ARG A 225 8.25 -5.56 -3.95
C ARG A 225 7.42 -6.17 -5.10
N GLU A 226 7.80 -5.92 -6.34
CA GLU A 226 7.12 -6.28 -7.57
C GLU A 226 7.47 -7.72 -8.00
N PRO A 227 6.47 -8.62 -8.06
CA PRO A 227 6.68 -10.05 -8.35
C PRO A 227 7.44 -10.34 -9.66
N ALA A 228 7.24 -9.52 -10.69
CA ALA A 228 7.89 -9.69 -11.99
C ALA A 228 9.42 -9.58 -11.91
N HIS A 229 9.94 -8.70 -11.06
CA HIS A 229 11.38 -8.52 -10.89
C HIS A 229 12.01 -9.71 -10.16
N ARG A 230 11.33 -10.22 -9.13
CA ARG A 230 11.77 -11.41 -8.39
C ARG A 230 11.79 -12.65 -9.30
N ALA A 231 10.76 -12.83 -10.11
CA ALA A 231 10.68 -13.91 -11.08
C ALA A 231 11.84 -13.86 -12.09
N PHE A 232 12.15 -12.68 -12.63
CA PHE A 232 13.26 -12.47 -13.56
C PHE A 232 14.61 -12.86 -12.94
N VAL A 233 14.89 -12.43 -11.70
CA VAL A 233 16.17 -12.74 -11.03
C VAL A 233 16.32 -14.25 -10.83
N VAL A 234 15.26 -14.93 -10.37
CA VAL A 234 15.28 -16.39 -10.21
C VAL A 234 15.51 -17.09 -11.55
N GLU A 235 14.81 -16.67 -12.60
CA GLU A 235 14.95 -17.24 -13.95
C GLU A 235 16.38 -17.08 -14.48
N HIS A 236 16.96 -15.89 -14.33
CA HIS A 236 18.32 -15.61 -14.78
C HIS A 236 19.37 -16.43 -14.01
N LEU A 237 19.28 -16.48 -12.67
CA LEU A 237 20.19 -17.28 -11.85
C LEU A 237 20.09 -18.78 -12.20
N THR A 238 18.88 -19.27 -12.44
CA THR A 238 18.63 -20.65 -12.85
C THR A 238 19.20 -20.94 -14.25
N GLY A 239 18.98 -20.05 -15.22
CA GLY A 239 19.48 -20.17 -16.58
C GLY A 239 21.02 -20.22 -16.66
N ARG A 240 21.70 -19.55 -15.73
CA ARG A 240 23.17 -19.59 -15.58
C ARG A 240 23.69 -20.78 -14.79
N GLY A 241 22.80 -21.59 -14.21
CA GLY A 241 23.18 -22.72 -13.37
C GLY A 241 23.62 -22.36 -11.94
N ASP A 242 23.48 -21.10 -11.50
CA ASP A 242 23.75 -20.68 -10.10
C ASP A 242 22.53 -21.00 -9.20
N ARG A 243 22.29 -22.29 -9.06
CA ARG A 243 21.19 -22.83 -8.27
C ARG A 243 21.30 -22.50 -6.77
N PRO A 244 22.49 -22.47 -6.15
CA PRO A 244 22.63 -22.01 -4.76
C PRO A 244 22.18 -20.56 -4.54
N ALA A 245 22.52 -19.63 -5.44
CA ALA A 245 22.06 -18.24 -5.32
C ALA A 245 20.54 -18.12 -5.54
N ALA A 246 20.00 -18.83 -6.53
CA ALA A 246 18.56 -18.89 -6.76
C ALA A 246 17.80 -19.48 -5.55
N TRP A 247 18.39 -20.47 -4.87
CA TRP A 247 17.82 -21.03 -3.63
C TRP A 247 17.81 -20.02 -2.48
N ARG A 248 18.88 -19.23 -2.30
CA ARG A 248 18.87 -18.14 -1.31
C ARG A 248 17.74 -17.15 -1.58
N MET A 249 17.52 -16.81 -2.85
CA MET A 249 16.43 -15.91 -3.24
C MET A 249 15.03 -16.43 -2.92
N ILE A 250 14.81 -17.75 -2.95
CA ILE A 250 13.51 -18.35 -2.63
C ILE A 250 13.05 -18.00 -1.21
N TRP A 251 13.97 -17.78 -0.27
CA TRP A 251 13.65 -17.34 1.08
C TRP A 251 13.03 -15.94 1.14
N ASP A 252 13.36 -15.08 0.17
CA ASP A 252 12.83 -13.72 0.09
C ASP A 252 11.50 -13.65 -0.70
N LEU A 253 10.94 -14.80 -1.07
CA LEU A 253 9.69 -14.91 -1.83
C LEU A 253 8.51 -15.31 -0.94
N PRO A 254 7.30 -14.79 -1.23
CA PRO A 254 6.05 -15.37 -0.73
C PRO A 254 5.90 -16.83 -1.16
N VAL A 255 5.15 -17.63 -0.40
CA VAL A 255 5.09 -19.09 -0.60
C VAL A 255 4.69 -19.51 -2.03
N ALA A 256 3.74 -18.83 -2.66
CA ALA A 256 3.32 -19.14 -4.03
C ALA A 256 4.44 -18.87 -5.05
N GLU A 257 5.18 -17.78 -4.89
CA GLU A 257 6.33 -17.44 -5.72
C GLU A 257 7.53 -18.36 -5.44
N ALA A 258 7.74 -18.74 -4.18
CA ALA A 258 8.76 -19.69 -3.75
C ALA A 258 8.56 -21.08 -4.38
N VAL A 259 7.32 -21.56 -4.45
CA VAL A 259 6.96 -22.81 -5.15
C VAL A 259 7.30 -22.70 -6.64
N ALA A 260 6.83 -21.65 -7.33
CA ALA A 260 7.14 -21.46 -8.75
C ALA A 260 8.66 -21.37 -9.03
N ALA A 261 9.41 -20.70 -8.14
CA ALA A 261 10.85 -20.61 -8.21
C ALA A 261 11.56 -21.96 -7.97
N ALA A 262 11.11 -22.75 -6.98
CA ALA A 262 11.68 -24.06 -6.69
C ALA A 262 11.52 -25.04 -7.86
N HIS A 263 10.37 -25.01 -8.55
CA HIS A 263 10.15 -25.83 -9.75
C HIS A 263 11.15 -25.53 -10.88
N ARG A 264 11.57 -24.27 -11.03
CA ARG A 264 12.57 -23.87 -12.04
C ARG A 264 13.96 -24.46 -11.76
N LEU A 265 14.29 -24.74 -10.50
CA LEU A 265 15.59 -25.34 -10.14
C LEU A 265 15.72 -26.81 -10.61
N GLY A 266 14.61 -27.46 -10.94
CA GLY A 266 14.57 -28.80 -11.53
C GLY A 266 15.10 -29.90 -10.58
N PRO A 267 16.00 -30.78 -11.04
CA PRO A 267 16.46 -31.94 -10.24
C PRO A 267 17.49 -31.58 -9.16
N TRP A 268 17.91 -30.32 -9.05
CA TRP A 268 18.86 -29.90 -8.02
C TRP A 268 18.27 -29.98 -6.62
N ARG A 269 19.12 -30.16 -5.59
CA ARG A 269 18.71 -30.24 -4.18
C ARG A 269 19.64 -29.43 -3.29
N PRO A 270 19.12 -28.60 -2.38
CA PRO A 270 19.93 -27.99 -1.33
C PRO A 270 20.32 -29.05 -0.30
N GLY A 271 21.49 -28.91 0.33
CA GLY A 271 21.97 -29.86 1.33
C GLY A 271 21.18 -29.78 2.64
N ARG A 272 21.24 -28.64 3.33
CA ARG A 272 20.60 -28.44 4.65
C ARG A 272 19.07 -28.32 4.59
N ASP A 273 18.54 -27.83 3.47
CA ASP A 273 17.12 -27.49 3.33
C ASP A 273 16.37 -28.46 2.41
N ALA A 274 16.86 -29.70 2.29
CA ALA A 274 16.32 -30.69 1.35
C ALA A 274 14.83 -30.98 1.57
N GLU A 275 14.37 -30.99 2.83
CA GLU A 275 12.97 -31.21 3.17
C GLU A 275 12.08 -30.04 2.72
N LEU A 276 12.48 -28.79 3.00
CA LEU A 276 11.75 -27.60 2.54
C LEU A 276 11.67 -27.56 1.01
N PHE A 277 12.79 -27.86 0.33
CA PHE A 277 12.81 -27.94 -1.13
C PHE A 277 11.83 -29.01 -1.65
N ALA A 278 11.77 -30.17 -1.01
CA ALA A 278 10.85 -31.24 -1.39
C ALA A 278 9.38 -30.83 -1.22
N VAL A 279 9.03 -30.10 -0.15
CA VAL A 279 7.69 -29.54 0.05
C VAL A 279 7.33 -28.57 -1.08
N LEU A 280 8.23 -27.63 -1.39
CA LEU A 280 7.96 -26.62 -2.43
C LEU A 280 7.79 -27.25 -3.82
N VAL A 281 8.62 -28.24 -4.18
CA VAL A 281 8.52 -28.92 -5.49
C VAL A 281 7.33 -29.88 -5.59
N ALA A 282 6.82 -30.39 -4.46
CA ALA A 282 5.63 -31.24 -4.46
C ALA A 282 4.32 -30.46 -4.71
N ALA A 283 4.32 -29.15 -4.45
CA ALA A 283 3.15 -28.28 -4.64
C ALA A 283 2.94 -27.91 -6.11
N ASP A 284 1.68 -27.69 -6.53
CA ASP A 284 1.32 -27.28 -7.90
C ASP A 284 1.47 -25.74 -8.06
N PRO A 285 2.46 -25.25 -8.85
CA PRO A 285 2.72 -23.82 -8.98
C PRO A 285 1.58 -23.05 -9.68
N ASP A 286 0.73 -23.72 -10.46
CA ASP A 286 -0.33 -23.06 -11.24
C ASP A 286 -1.58 -22.76 -10.39
N ARG A 287 -1.76 -23.46 -9.27
CA ARG A 287 -2.93 -23.31 -8.39
C ARG A 287 -2.78 -22.25 -7.32
N LEU A 288 -1.56 -22.09 -6.80
CA LEU A 288 -1.30 -21.22 -5.66
C LEU A 288 -1.57 -19.73 -5.92
N PRO A 289 -1.28 -19.14 -7.11
CA PRO A 289 -1.64 -17.76 -7.40
C PRO A 289 -3.15 -17.49 -7.28
N GLY A 290 -3.98 -18.44 -7.73
CA GLY A 290 -5.43 -18.37 -7.59
C GLY A 290 -5.88 -18.41 -6.12
N ALA A 291 -5.24 -19.25 -5.31
CA ALA A 291 -5.49 -19.33 -3.87
C ALA A 291 -5.11 -18.03 -3.14
N VAL A 292 -3.98 -17.40 -3.48
CA VAL A 292 -3.58 -16.09 -2.92
C VAL A 292 -4.57 -15.00 -3.32
N ALA A 293 -5.00 -14.98 -4.59
CA ALA A 293 -6.00 -14.03 -5.07
C ALA A 293 -7.35 -14.21 -4.34
N GLU A 294 -7.75 -15.46 -4.07
CA GLU A 294 -8.96 -15.77 -3.31
C GLU A 294 -8.86 -15.31 -1.85
N LEU A 295 -7.73 -15.55 -1.19
CA LEU A 295 -7.47 -15.03 0.15
C LEU A 295 -7.50 -13.50 0.20
N SER A 296 -7.07 -12.83 -0.88
CA SER A 296 -7.07 -11.37 -1.01
C SER A 296 -8.46 -10.76 -1.27
N ALA A 297 -9.40 -11.57 -1.76
CA ALA A 297 -10.66 -11.08 -2.30
C ALA A 297 -11.57 -10.56 -1.18
N PRO A 298 -12.04 -9.30 -1.25
CA PRO A 298 -12.94 -8.77 -0.25
C PRO A 298 -14.31 -9.42 -0.36
N VAL A 299 -14.87 -9.85 0.76
CA VAL A 299 -16.26 -10.34 0.82
C VAL A 299 -17.18 -9.13 0.94
N ARG A 300 -18.14 -9.01 0.00
CA ARG A 300 -19.12 -7.92 -0.02
C ARG A 300 -20.49 -8.42 0.41
N VAL A 301 -21.02 -7.85 1.48
CA VAL A 301 -22.31 -8.18 2.06
C VAL A 301 -23.29 -7.03 1.81
N PRO A 302 -24.34 -7.20 0.99
CA PRO A 302 -25.27 -6.12 0.71
C PRO A 302 -26.14 -5.78 1.93
N VAL A 303 -26.35 -4.49 2.19
CA VAL A 303 -27.19 -3.98 3.29
C VAL A 303 -28.45 -3.33 2.71
N ARG A 304 -29.63 -3.81 3.14
CA ARG A 304 -30.94 -3.36 2.63
C ARG A 304 -31.50 -2.19 3.44
N GLY A 305 -30.68 -1.19 3.73
CA GLY A 305 -31.08 -0.06 4.56
C GLY A 305 -29.92 0.73 5.11
N THR A 306 -30.18 1.55 6.14
CA THR A 306 -29.13 2.30 6.83
C THR A 306 -28.43 1.39 7.83
N LEU A 307 -27.15 1.12 7.60
CA LEU A 307 -26.32 0.35 8.53
C LEU A 307 -26.20 1.07 9.88
N ASP A 308 -26.41 0.35 10.97
CA ASP A 308 -26.34 0.88 12.33
C ASP A 308 -25.15 0.30 13.11
N GLU A 309 -24.90 -1.02 13.02
CA GLU A 309 -23.81 -1.70 13.73
C GLU A 309 -23.38 -2.97 13.00
N LEU A 310 -22.14 -3.41 13.21
CA LEU A 310 -21.63 -4.69 12.73
C LEU A 310 -20.76 -5.37 13.78
N ALA A 311 -20.65 -6.70 13.74
CA ALA A 311 -19.76 -7.48 14.59
C ALA A 311 -19.32 -8.75 13.85
N LEU A 312 -18.04 -9.07 13.88
CA LEU A 312 -17.52 -10.33 13.36
C LEU A 312 -17.59 -11.42 14.43
N SER A 313 -17.86 -12.66 14.03
CA SER A 313 -17.66 -13.82 14.90
C SER A 313 -16.18 -13.94 15.31
N PRO A 314 -15.86 -14.62 16.43
CA PRO A 314 -14.49 -14.72 16.92
C PRO A 314 -13.49 -15.30 15.91
N ASP A 315 -13.95 -16.23 15.08
CA ASP A 315 -13.24 -16.89 13.99
C ASP A 315 -13.37 -16.15 12.64
N ALA A 316 -14.08 -15.01 12.63
CA ALA A 316 -14.39 -14.19 11.46
C ALA A 316 -14.97 -14.95 10.26
N SER A 317 -15.62 -16.09 10.52
CA SER A 317 -16.36 -16.88 9.52
C SER A 317 -17.77 -16.32 9.28
N ARG A 318 -18.30 -15.55 10.23
CA ARG A 318 -19.64 -14.96 10.19
C ARG A 318 -19.62 -13.47 10.54
N LEU A 319 -20.61 -12.76 10.02
CA LEU A 319 -20.79 -11.32 10.22
C LEU A 319 -22.22 -11.05 10.66
N ALA A 320 -22.36 -10.46 11.84
CA ALA A 320 -23.61 -9.85 12.29
C ALA A 320 -23.70 -8.42 11.74
N VAL A 321 -24.79 -8.12 11.04
CA VAL A 321 -25.06 -6.81 10.43
C VAL A 321 -26.41 -6.31 10.91
N ARG A 322 -26.41 -5.20 11.66
CA ARG A 322 -27.65 -4.55 12.10
C ARG A 322 -27.91 -3.29 11.30
N TYR A 323 -29.09 -3.19 10.70
CA TYR A 323 -29.47 -2.06 9.85
C TYR A 323 -30.96 -1.74 9.97
N ARG A 324 -31.33 -0.52 9.54
CA ARG A 324 -32.72 -0.06 9.46
C ARG A 324 -33.26 -0.22 8.06
N ALA A 325 -34.26 -1.08 7.89
CA ALA A 325 -34.93 -1.26 6.61
C ALA A 325 -35.77 -0.04 6.25
N GLU A 326 -35.79 0.34 4.97
CA GLU A 326 -36.60 1.44 4.47
C GLU A 326 -38.00 0.95 4.02
N PRO A 327 -39.09 1.65 4.37
CA PRO A 327 -39.16 2.81 5.27
C PRO A 327 -38.97 2.40 6.75
N GLY A 328 -38.21 3.22 7.51
CA GLY A 328 -37.54 2.99 8.82
C GLY A 328 -38.29 2.42 10.04
N ALA A 329 -39.35 1.63 9.82
CA ALA A 329 -40.17 1.00 10.85
C ALA A 329 -39.58 -0.32 11.38
N TRP A 330 -38.54 -0.87 10.75
CA TRP A 330 -37.95 -2.15 11.12
C TRP A 330 -36.44 -2.04 11.35
N GLU A 331 -35.99 -2.59 12.47
CA GLU A 331 -34.60 -2.93 12.74
C GLU A 331 -34.38 -4.38 12.32
N ILE A 332 -33.39 -4.60 11.45
CA ILE A 332 -33.00 -5.92 10.98
C ILE A 332 -31.61 -6.23 11.52
N LEU A 333 -31.45 -7.44 12.04
CA LEU A 333 -30.15 -8.05 12.35
C LEU A 333 -30.00 -9.28 11.45
N ASP A 334 -29.04 -9.22 10.54
CA ASP A 334 -28.65 -10.34 9.69
C ASP A 334 -27.40 -11.00 10.26
N ASP A 335 -27.40 -12.32 10.29
CA ASP A 335 -26.25 -13.16 10.58
C ASP A 335 -25.80 -13.81 9.27
N VAL A 336 -24.65 -13.38 8.76
CA VAL A 336 -24.17 -13.66 7.40
C VAL A 336 -22.97 -14.60 7.46
N ASP A 337 -23.03 -15.68 6.70
CA ASP A 337 -21.89 -16.55 6.44
C ASP A 337 -20.96 -15.87 5.43
N LEU A 338 -19.70 -15.62 5.81
CA LEU A 338 -18.75 -14.90 4.98
C LEU A 338 -18.11 -15.76 3.89
N ALA A 339 -18.15 -17.09 4.00
CA ALA A 339 -17.68 -17.98 2.93
C ALA A 339 -18.65 -17.97 1.75
N THR A 340 -19.96 -17.89 2.02
CA THR A 340 -21.01 -17.92 1.00
C THR A 340 -21.61 -16.55 0.68
N GLY A 341 -21.39 -15.55 1.53
CA GLY A 341 -22.04 -14.25 1.49
C GLY A 341 -23.55 -14.29 1.77
N ARG A 342 -24.08 -15.43 2.26
CA ARG A 342 -25.53 -15.64 2.46
C ARG A 342 -25.94 -15.33 3.90
N VAL A 343 -27.13 -14.76 4.03
CA VAL A 343 -27.79 -14.59 5.34
C VAL A 343 -28.25 -15.96 5.82
N VAL A 344 -27.71 -16.41 6.96
CA VAL A 344 -28.10 -17.67 7.62
C VAL A 344 -29.33 -17.46 8.49
N HIS A 345 -29.34 -16.38 9.28
CA HIS A 345 -30.47 -15.99 10.09
C HIS A 345 -30.78 -14.51 9.91
N ARG A 346 -32.08 -14.18 9.91
CA ARG A 346 -32.57 -12.80 9.88
C ARG A 346 -33.52 -12.60 11.05
N TYR A 347 -33.23 -11.59 11.86
CA TYR A 347 -34.06 -11.18 12.98
C TYR A 347 -34.64 -9.80 12.68
N ALA A 348 -35.97 -9.65 12.77
CA ALA A 348 -36.66 -8.43 12.42
C ALA A 348 -37.49 -7.92 13.60
N ASN A 349 -37.23 -6.66 14.00
CA ASN A 349 -37.90 -6.02 15.12
C ASN A 349 -38.60 -4.74 14.67
N ARG A 350 -39.88 -4.62 15.00
CA ARG A 350 -40.64 -3.40 14.72
C ARG A 350 -40.21 -2.31 15.70
N ARG A 351 -39.75 -1.19 15.16
CA ARG A 351 -39.39 -0.01 15.94
C ARG A 351 -40.65 0.76 16.33
N VAL A 352 -40.71 1.24 17.57
CA VAL A 352 -41.69 2.25 17.99
C VAL A 352 -40.97 3.57 18.21
N GLY A 353 -41.60 4.65 17.73
CA GLY A 353 -41.02 5.97 17.52
C GLY A 353 -40.03 6.40 18.60
N GLY A 354 -38.84 6.83 18.16
CA GLY A 354 -37.77 7.33 19.00
C GLY A 354 -36.56 7.67 18.14
N GLN A 355 -35.87 8.76 18.46
CA GLN A 355 -34.76 9.31 17.68
C GLN A 355 -33.78 8.23 17.19
N ALA A 356 -33.53 8.24 15.88
CA ALA A 356 -32.38 7.59 15.28
C ALA A 356 -31.11 8.26 15.82
N GLY A 357 -30.21 7.52 16.44
CA GLY A 357 -28.91 8.10 16.77
C GLY A 357 -28.03 7.34 17.76
N ARG A 358 -28.59 6.49 18.64
CA ARG A 358 -27.78 5.94 19.73
C ARG A 358 -27.12 4.62 19.35
N ARG A 359 -25.79 4.62 19.43
CA ARG A 359 -24.96 3.42 19.38
C ARG A 359 -25.43 2.45 20.43
N ARG A 360 -25.52 1.19 20.04
CA ARG A 360 -25.77 0.11 20.97
C ARG A 360 -24.89 -1.02 20.52
N GLY A 361 -23.78 -1.26 21.21
CA GLY A 361 -22.81 -2.27 20.79
C GLY A 361 -23.44 -3.62 20.48
N MET A 362 -22.66 -4.46 19.79
CA MET A 362 -23.03 -5.81 19.42
C MET A 362 -21.80 -6.69 19.55
N VAL A 363 -21.96 -7.86 20.16
CA VAL A 363 -20.90 -8.85 20.36
C VAL A 363 -21.37 -10.17 19.77
N TYR A 364 -20.48 -10.83 19.02
CA TYR A 364 -20.74 -12.12 18.41
C TYR A 364 -19.88 -13.21 19.10
N PHE A 365 -20.52 -14.25 19.61
CA PHE A 365 -19.93 -15.44 20.24
C PHE A 365 -19.88 -16.67 19.32
N GLY A 366 -19.91 -16.50 18.00
CA GLY A 366 -19.89 -17.58 17.00
C GLY A 366 -21.25 -18.24 16.74
N GLN A 367 -21.97 -18.66 17.79
CA GLN A 367 -23.31 -19.24 17.66
C GLN A 367 -24.45 -18.30 18.08
N SER A 368 -24.12 -17.25 18.83
CA SER A 368 -25.10 -16.28 19.32
C SER A 368 -24.57 -14.86 19.22
N ILE A 369 -25.49 -13.92 19.00
CA ILE A 369 -25.22 -12.49 18.96
C ILE A 369 -25.90 -11.86 20.18
N VAL A 370 -25.13 -11.10 20.96
CA VAL A 370 -25.66 -10.27 22.06
C VAL A 370 -25.62 -8.82 21.63
N ASP A 371 -26.76 -8.14 21.71
CA ASP A 371 -26.88 -6.73 21.36
C ASP A 371 -27.71 -5.95 22.37
N ALA A 372 -27.40 -4.66 22.51
CA ALA A 372 -28.25 -3.73 23.24
C ALA A 372 -29.33 -3.20 22.30
N ALA A 373 -30.60 -3.28 22.69
CA ALA A 373 -31.74 -3.05 21.80
C ALA A 373 -32.47 -1.71 21.98
N ALA A 374 -33.05 -1.22 20.87
CA ALA A 374 -34.38 -0.61 20.81
C ALA A 374 -35.29 -0.85 22.01
N ALA A 375 -35.88 0.19 22.63
CA ALA A 375 -37.23 -0.01 23.15
C ALA A 375 -38.11 -0.40 21.96
N ASP A 376 -38.73 -1.58 22.04
CA ASP A 376 -39.68 -2.06 21.03
C ASP A 376 -41.09 -1.51 21.30
N ALA A 377 -42.08 -1.96 20.51
CA ALA A 377 -43.49 -1.59 20.71
C ALA A 377 -44.06 -1.97 22.08
N ARG A 378 -43.41 -2.90 22.77
CA ARG A 378 -43.78 -3.40 24.10
C ARG A 378 -42.98 -2.73 25.21
N ARG A 379 -42.17 -1.70 24.88
CA ARG A 379 -41.32 -0.91 25.79
C ARG A 379 -40.22 -1.70 26.50
N THR A 380 -39.81 -2.86 26.00
CA THR A 380 -38.71 -3.63 26.59
C THR A 380 -37.39 -3.32 25.87
N ALA A 381 -36.74 -2.19 26.21
CA ALA A 381 -35.35 -1.94 25.82
C ALA A 381 -34.42 -2.80 26.68
N GLY A 382 -33.63 -3.71 26.11
CA GLY A 382 -32.85 -4.63 26.92
C GLY A 382 -31.62 -5.16 26.22
N LEU A 383 -30.87 -6.00 26.93
CA LEU A 383 -29.90 -6.89 26.31
C LEU A 383 -30.66 -8.06 25.68
N ARG A 384 -30.41 -8.31 24.40
CA ARG A 384 -31.00 -9.43 23.68
C ARG A 384 -29.93 -10.42 23.28
N ARG A 385 -30.33 -11.68 23.18
CA ARG A 385 -29.59 -12.76 22.55
C ARG A 385 -30.35 -13.20 21.30
N SER A 386 -29.65 -13.22 20.17
CA SER A 386 -30.14 -13.74 18.90
C SER A 386 -29.34 -15.00 18.55
N ALA A 387 -30.01 -16.15 18.49
CA ALA A 387 -29.39 -17.44 18.16
C ALA A 387 -30.45 -18.39 17.59
N ASP A 388 -30.04 -19.27 16.66
CA ASP A 388 -30.90 -20.31 16.08
C ASP A 388 -32.24 -19.78 15.54
N GLY A 389 -32.23 -18.59 14.92
CA GLY A 389 -33.43 -17.94 14.40
C GLY A 389 -34.42 -17.45 15.46
N ARG A 390 -34.05 -17.45 16.75
CA ARG A 390 -34.85 -16.93 17.85
C ARG A 390 -34.17 -15.75 18.55
N GLN A 391 -34.98 -14.85 19.11
CA GLN A 391 -34.52 -13.77 19.99
C GLN A 391 -35.08 -13.95 21.39
N SER A 392 -34.24 -13.72 22.39
CA SER A 392 -34.60 -13.77 23.81
C SER A 392 -34.02 -12.55 24.53
N ILE A 393 -34.69 -12.13 25.60
CA ILE A 393 -34.23 -11.00 26.43
C ILE A 393 -33.34 -11.58 27.53
N LEU A 394 -32.08 -11.14 27.58
CA LEU A 394 -31.12 -11.52 28.64
C LEU A 394 -31.24 -10.64 29.88
N HIS A 395 -31.61 -9.37 29.68
CA HIS A 395 -31.78 -8.43 30.79
C HIS A 395 -32.92 -7.46 30.50
N GLY A 396 -33.71 -7.16 31.53
CA GLY A 396 -34.98 -6.45 31.45
C GLY A 396 -34.90 -5.00 30.95
N PRO A 397 -36.05 -4.27 30.96
CA PRO A 397 -36.18 -2.93 30.40
C PRO A 397 -35.22 -1.93 31.06
N ALA A 398 -34.09 -1.64 30.41
CA ALA A 398 -33.09 -0.68 30.85
C ALA A 398 -32.43 0.04 29.65
N GLY A 399 -31.96 1.25 29.88
CA GLY A 399 -31.14 1.98 28.91
C GLY A 399 -29.72 1.42 28.91
N PHE A 400 -29.19 1.10 27.73
CA PHE A 400 -27.80 0.68 27.51
C PHE A 400 -27.09 1.67 26.60
N THR A 401 -25.83 1.97 26.92
CA THR A 401 -24.92 2.74 26.06
C THR A 401 -24.16 1.82 25.11
N GLY A 402 -23.93 0.57 25.50
CA GLY A 402 -23.33 -0.44 24.61
C GLY A 402 -23.07 -1.77 25.30
N VAL A 403 -22.54 -2.70 24.52
CA VAL A 403 -22.02 -4.00 24.96
C VAL A 403 -20.72 -4.28 24.22
N TRP A 404 -19.73 -4.79 24.93
CA TRP A 404 -18.38 -5.05 24.47
C TRP A 404 -17.95 -6.45 24.88
N ARG A 405 -17.04 -7.05 24.12
CA ARG A 405 -16.52 -8.38 24.41
C ARG A 405 -15.55 -8.34 25.58
N LEU A 406 -15.67 -9.31 26.49
CA LEU A 406 -14.76 -9.50 27.62
C LEU A 406 -14.39 -10.99 27.70
N GLY A 407 -13.28 -11.37 27.06
CA GLY A 407 -12.87 -12.76 26.93
C GLY A 407 -13.93 -13.61 26.20
N ALA A 408 -14.44 -14.63 26.89
CA ALA A 408 -15.54 -15.49 26.42
C ALA A 408 -16.94 -14.91 26.70
N GLY A 409 -17.04 -13.80 27.44
CA GLY A 409 -18.29 -13.14 27.79
C GLY A 409 -18.38 -11.71 27.25
N PHE A 410 -19.23 -10.91 27.88
CA PHE A 410 -19.41 -9.50 27.59
C PHE A 410 -19.41 -8.65 28.86
N VAL A 411 -19.15 -7.37 28.64
CA VAL A 411 -19.52 -6.29 29.56
C VAL A 411 -20.47 -5.33 28.86
N ALA A 412 -21.54 -4.93 29.54
CA ALA A 412 -22.51 -3.96 29.05
C ALA A 412 -22.59 -2.78 30.02
N LEU A 413 -22.66 -1.57 29.47
CA LEU A 413 -22.78 -0.33 30.26
C LEU A 413 -24.20 0.19 30.15
N ARG A 414 -24.87 0.33 31.29
CA ARG A 414 -26.19 0.94 31.39
C ARG A 414 -26.08 2.46 31.39
N THR A 415 -27.14 3.16 30.99
CA THR A 415 -27.19 4.63 30.99
C THR A 415 -27.09 5.25 32.39
N ASP A 416 -27.30 4.47 33.45
CA ASP A 416 -27.14 4.88 34.85
C ASP A 416 -25.72 4.66 35.40
N GLY A 417 -24.79 4.16 34.58
CA GLY A 417 -23.39 3.93 34.95
C GLY A 417 -23.11 2.52 35.45
N THR A 418 -24.12 1.68 35.60
CA THR A 418 -23.97 0.29 36.06
C THR A 418 -23.33 -0.56 34.98
N LEU A 419 -22.35 -1.37 35.37
CA LEU A 419 -21.76 -2.39 34.50
C LEU A 419 -22.43 -3.74 34.74
N LEU A 420 -22.85 -4.39 33.67
CA LEU A 420 -23.32 -5.77 33.68
C LEU A 420 -22.28 -6.66 33.03
N PHE A 421 -21.96 -7.79 33.65
CA PHE A 421 -21.07 -8.80 33.12
C PHE A 421 -21.85 -10.08 32.91
N GLY A 422 -21.59 -10.79 31.82
CA GLY A 422 -22.29 -12.02 31.51
C GLY A 422 -21.64 -12.83 30.40
N GLY A 423 -22.13 -14.06 30.24
CA GLY A 423 -21.84 -14.93 29.13
C GLY A 423 -22.88 -14.80 28.00
N PRO A 424 -22.74 -15.58 26.92
CA PRO A 424 -23.69 -15.56 25.79
C PRO A 424 -25.14 -15.89 26.20
N ASP A 425 -25.35 -16.54 27.35
CA ASP A 425 -26.65 -17.03 27.80
C ASP A 425 -27.30 -16.19 28.90
N GLY A 426 -26.62 -15.17 29.44
CA GLY A 426 -27.22 -14.35 30.49
C GLY A 426 -26.26 -13.41 31.21
N VAL A 427 -26.85 -12.51 32.01
CA VAL A 427 -26.11 -11.65 32.94
C VAL A 427 -25.80 -12.45 34.21
N GLU A 428 -24.53 -12.46 34.60
CA GLU A 428 -24.03 -13.21 35.76
C GLU A 428 -23.86 -12.30 36.97
N ARG A 429 -23.38 -11.07 36.77
CA ARG A 429 -23.13 -10.11 37.84
C ARG A 429 -23.26 -8.67 37.38
N SER A 430 -23.38 -7.77 38.35
CA SER A 430 -23.34 -6.32 38.14
C SER A 430 -22.33 -5.68 39.07
N ALA A 431 -21.59 -4.68 38.57
CA ALA A 431 -20.81 -3.78 39.40
C ALA A 431 -21.52 -2.43 39.51
N GLY A 432 -21.42 -1.82 40.69
CA GLY A 432 -22.08 -0.56 41.01
C GLY A 432 -21.75 0.56 40.01
N PRO A 433 -22.52 1.66 40.03
CA PRO A 433 -22.38 2.70 39.01
C PRO A 433 -20.99 3.34 39.10
N VAL A 434 -20.28 3.35 37.97
CA VAL A 434 -18.94 3.95 37.88
C VAL A 434 -18.98 5.44 38.20
N ARG A 435 -20.06 6.16 37.84
CA ARG A 435 -20.48 7.50 38.33
C ARG A 435 -21.97 7.77 38.06
N ARG A 436 -22.59 8.69 38.82
CA ARG A 436 -24.04 9.05 38.76
C ARG A 436 -24.48 9.94 37.59
N SER A 437 -23.56 10.50 36.81
CA SER A 437 -23.87 11.39 35.68
C SER A 437 -23.12 10.92 34.44
N MET A 438 -23.84 10.28 33.51
CA MET A 438 -23.41 10.15 32.13
C MET A 438 -24.37 10.99 31.28
N HIS A 439 -23.90 12.11 30.72
CA HIS A 439 -24.75 12.95 29.89
C HIS A 439 -25.20 12.20 28.62
N HIS A 440 -26.51 12.23 28.39
CA HIS A 440 -27.22 11.39 27.41
C HIS A 440 -27.09 11.85 25.94
N ASP A 441 -26.42 12.97 25.68
CA ASP A 441 -26.43 13.65 24.38
C ASP A 441 -25.19 13.39 23.52
N ASP A 442 -24.17 12.72 24.07
CA ASP A 442 -22.88 12.56 23.42
C ASP A 442 -22.71 11.15 22.80
N ASN A 443 -22.47 11.14 21.48
CA ASN A 443 -22.38 9.96 20.61
C ASN A 443 -21.15 9.06 20.83
N GLY A 444 -20.31 9.31 21.83
CA GLY A 444 -18.99 8.65 21.98
C GLY A 444 -19.05 7.18 22.40
N GLN A 445 -17.97 6.43 22.15
CA GLN A 445 -17.73 5.17 22.86
C GLN A 445 -17.21 5.45 24.27
N TRP A 446 -18.02 5.12 25.27
CA TRP A 446 -17.69 5.42 26.66
C TRP A 446 -16.97 4.29 27.40
N LEU A 447 -16.88 3.10 26.81
CA LEU A 447 -16.21 1.95 27.41
C LEU A 447 -15.28 1.30 26.40
N ALA A 448 -14.09 0.93 26.86
CA ALA A 448 -13.15 0.07 26.15
C ALA A 448 -12.72 -1.09 27.04
N VAL A 449 -12.40 -2.22 26.42
CA VAL A 449 -11.90 -3.42 27.08
C VAL A 449 -10.45 -3.62 26.65
N ALA A 450 -9.55 -3.86 27.61
CA ALA A 450 -8.16 -4.16 27.29
C ALA A 450 -8.04 -5.50 26.53
N PRO A 451 -7.06 -5.67 25.63
CA PRO A 451 -6.89 -6.91 24.87
C PRO A 451 -6.75 -8.19 25.73
N ASP A 452 -6.23 -8.06 26.94
CA ASP A 452 -6.09 -9.16 27.91
C ASP A 452 -7.36 -9.43 28.73
N GLY A 453 -8.39 -8.59 28.59
CA GLY A 453 -9.63 -8.63 29.35
C GLY A 453 -9.49 -8.32 30.84
N ARG A 454 -8.33 -7.85 31.30
CA ARG A 454 -8.08 -7.59 32.74
C ARG A 454 -8.46 -6.19 33.17
N HIS A 455 -8.54 -5.26 32.23
CA HIS A 455 -8.86 -3.87 32.50
C HIS A 455 -9.99 -3.38 31.61
N LEU A 456 -10.76 -2.43 32.14
CA LEU A 456 -11.78 -1.68 31.43
C LEU A 456 -11.45 -0.20 31.57
N ALA A 457 -11.70 0.59 30.54
CA ALA A 457 -11.63 2.04 30.64
C ALA A 457 -13.02 2.60 30.38
N VAL A 458 -13.49 3.47 31.27
CA VAL A 458 -14.76 4.17 31.13
C VAL A 458 -14.49 5.66 31.03
N GLY A 459 -14.80 6.24 29.86
CA GLY A 459 -14.88 7.68 29.72
C GLY A 459 -16.11 8.21 30.46
N VAL A 460 -15.92 9.24 31.27
CA VAL A 460 -16.97 10.05 31.87
C VAL A 460 -16.68 11.52 31.54
N GLU A 461 -17.65 12.41 31.78
CA GLU A 461 -17.57 13.80 31.33
C GLU A 461 -16.25 14.51 31.68
N GLU A 462 -15.79 14.36 32.92
CA GLU A 462 -14.58 15.04 33.42
C GLU A 462 -13.46 14.06 33.81
N ALA A 463 -13.54 12.80 33.39
CA ALA A 463 -12.55 11.80 33.76
C ALA A 463 -12.51 10.60 32.83
N VAL A 464 -11.38 9.91 32.81
CA VAL A 464 -11.32 8.50 32.41
C VAL A 464 -11.09 7.67 33.66
N VAL A 465 -11.95 6.68 33.89
CA VAL A 465 -11.85 5.75 35.00
C VAL A 465 -11.35 4.41 34.46
N LEU A 466 -10.17 4.00 34.92
CA LEU A 466 -9.65 2.65 34.68
C LEU A 466 -10.22 1.73 35.77
N LEU A 467 -10.79 0.62 35.36
CA LEU A 467 -11.36 -0.41 36.21
C LEU A 467 -10.60 -1.71 36.01
N ASP A 468 -10.62 -2.57 37.03
CA ASP A 468 -10.22 -3.97 36.86
C ASP A 468 -11.32 -4.78 36.13
N GLY A 469 -11.03 -6.04 35.84
CA GLY A 469 -11.97 -6.97 35.20
C GLY A 469 -13.19 -7.30 36.08
N ALA A 470 -13.22 -6.90 37.36
CA ALA A 470 -14.37 -6.98 38.24
C ALA A 470 -15.23 -5.70 38.24
N GLY A 471 -14.77 -4.64 37.56
CA GLY A 471 -15.43 -3.34 37.51
C GLY A 471 -15.12 -2.44 38.71
N ALA A 472 -14.12 -2.79 39.53
CA ALA A 472 -13.65 -1.93 40.62
C ALA A 472 -12.68 -0.87 40.09
N PRO A 473 -12.80 0.40 40.53
CA PRO A 473 -11.91 1.46 40.07
C PRO A 473 -10.48 1.25 40.56
N VAL A 474 -9.55 1.22 39.61
CA VAL A 474 -8.10 1.13 39.84
C VAL A 474 -7.48 2.52 39.81
N LEU A 475 -7.86 3.34 38.82
CA LEU A 475 -7.25 4.64 38.59
C LEU A 475 -8.26 5.61 37.98
N THR A 476 -8.19 6.89 38.35
CA THR A 476 -9.00 7.95 37.73
C THR A 476 -8.11 9.06 37.21
N ARG A 477 -8.22 9.38 35.92
CA ARG A 477 -7.58 10.52 35.29
C ARG A 477 -8.60 11.65 35.11
N PRO A 478 -8.49 12.77 35.85
CA PRO A 478 -9.32 13.93 35.57
C PRO A 478 -8.99 14.52 34.20
N GLY A 479 -10.01 15.07 33.54
CA GLY A 479 -9.92 15.77 32.27
C GLY A 479 -11.11 16.70 32.10
N THR A 480 -11.18 17.40 30.98
CA THR A 480 -12.21 18.43 30.78
C THR A 480 -13.39 17.94 29.95
N ARG A 481 -13.17 17.10 28.93
CA ARG A 481 -14.26 16.47 28.16
C ARG A 481 -13.79 15.33 27.25
N PHE A 482 -13.96 14.08 27.67
CA PHE A 482 -13.63 12.92 26.84
C PHE A 482 -14.73 12.59 25.82
N ARG A 483 -14.33 12.19 24.62
CA ARG A 483 -15.21 11.80 23.50
C ARG A 483 -15.10 10.34 23.09
N GLY A 484 -14.07 9.66 23.58
CA GLY A 484 -13.94 8.21 23.49
C GLY A 484 -12.67 7.72 24.17
N VAL A 485 -12.65 6.42 24.44
CA VAL A 485 -11.51 5.70 25.03
C VAL A 485 -11.29 4.40 24.25
N ALA A 486 -10.03 3.97 24.13
CA ALA A 486 -9.61 2.78 23.38
C ALA A 486 -8.29 2.25 23.97
N PHE A 487 -8.06 0.94 23.98
CA PHE A 487 -6.76 0.39 24.34
C PHE A 487 -5.87 0.20 23.10
N ALA A 488 -4.62 0.64 23.18
CA ALA A 488 -3.59 0.34 22.18
C ALA A 488 -2.84 -0.96 22.49
N ALA A 489 -2.70 -1.27 23.77
CA ALA A 489 -2.14 -2.51 24.32
C ALA A 489 -2.77 -2.78 25.69
N ALA A 490 -2.41 -3.90 26.32
CA ALA A 490 -2.95 -4.28 27.64
C ALA A 490 -2.64 -3.25 28.75
N ASP A 491 -1.55 -2.50 28.61
CA ASP A 491 -1.05 -1.47 29.54
C ASP A 491 -1.12 -0.04 28.97
N GLN A 492 -1.67 0.12 27.76
CA GLN A 492 -1.69 1.41 27.05
C GLN A 492 -3.11 1.83 26.68
N LEU A 493 -3.53 2.97 27.21
CA LEU A 493 -4.84 3.55 27.02
C LEU A 493 -4.75 4.80 26.15
N VAL A 494 -5.63 4.91 25.17
CA VAL A 494 -5.79 6.07 24.31
C VAL A 494 -7.12 6.73 24.62
N ALA A 495 -7.12 8.05 24.75
CA ALA A 495 -8.34 8.83 24.92
C ALA A 495 -8.37 10.01 23.94
N LEU A 496 -9.59 10.34 23.50
CA LEU A 496 -9.87 11.54 22.73
C LEU A 496 -10.44 12.61 23.67
N ASP A 497 -9.66 13.65 23.95
CA ASP A 497 -10.03 14.78 24.79
C ASP A 497 -10.38 16.01 23.94
N ARG A 498 -11.33 16.82 24.40
CA ARG A 498 -11.78 18.08 23.78
C ARG A 498 -11.49 19.31 24.65
N ALA A 499 -10.42 19.28 25.44
CA ALA A 499 -10.00 20.36 26.32
C ALA A 499 -9.73 21.73 25.64
N GLY A 500 -9.53 21.76 24.32
CA GLY A 500 -9.15 22.96 23.58
C GLY A 500 -9.92 23.17 22.27
N ALA A 501 -9.46 24.14 21.47
CA ALA A 501 -10.03 24.46 20.16
C ALA A 501 -9.95 23.28 19.18
N THR A 502 -8.96 22.39 19.37
CA THR A 502 -8.74 21.20 18.56
C THR A 502 -8.84 19.96 19.47
N PRO A 503 -9.59 18.91 19.08
CA PRO A 503 -9.57 17.63 19.77
C PRO A 503 -8.16 17.04 19.80
N ARG A 504 -7.74 16.49 20.93
CA ARG A 504 -6.43 15.91 21.16
C ARG A 504 -6.55 14.43 21.47
N LEU A 505 -5.77 13.62 20.76
CA LEU A 505 -5.63 12.19 21.02
C LEU A 505 -4.40 11.99 21.91
N THR A 506 -4.58 11.38 23.07
CA THR A 506 -3.49 11.15 24.03
C THR A 506 -3.40 9.68 24.37
N ARG A 507 -2.18 9.13 24.32
CA ARG A 507 -1.86 7.78 24.77
C ARG A 507 -1.12 7.84 26.10
N TRP A 508 -1.64 7.10 27.07
CA TRP A 508 -1.02 6.87 28.36
C TRP A 508 -0.60 5.42 28.51
N ARG A 509 0.54 5.19 29.17
CA ARG A 509 0.84 3.89 29.78
C ARG A 509 0.41 3.93 31.24
N PHE A 510 -0.19 2.85 31.72
CA PHE A 510 -0.43 2.68 33.15
C PHE A 510 0.43 1.57 33.73
N GLU A 511 1.03 1.87 34.88
CA GLU A 511 1.85 0.95 35.66
C GLU A 511 1.46 1.12 37.13
N GLY A 512 0.82 0.09 37.70
CA GLY A 512 0.27 0.15 39.05
C GLY A 512 -0.80 1.25 39.17
N ASP A 513 -0.54 2.25 40.03
CA ASP A 513 -1.43 3.37 40.33
C ASP A 513 -1.10 4.65 39.53
N ARG A 514 -0.20 4.57 38.53
CA ARG A 514 0.26 5.72 37.76
C ARG A 514 -0.16 5.64 36.30
N LEU A 515 -0.64 6.76 35.75
CA LEU A 515 -0.78 6.99 34.31
C LEU A 515 0.29 7.98 33.84
N THR A 516 1.11 7.58 32.89
CA THR A 516 2.15 8.41 32.27
C THR A 516 1.79 8.68 30.82
N GLU A 517 1.80 9.94 30.40
CA GLU A 517 1.61 10.32 28.99
C GLU A 517 2.85 9.94 28.18
N GLU A 518 2.66 9.11 27.15
CA GLU A 518 3.74 8.66 26.27
C GLU A 518 3.73 9.38 24.92
N ALA A 519 2.52 9.69 24.43
CA ALA A 519 2.36 10.34 23.13
C ALA A 519 1.05 11.14 23.11
N ALA A 520 1.05 12.22 22.34
CA ALA A 520 -0.18 12.93 22.02
C ALA A 520 -0.10 13.60 20.65
N THR A 521 -1.24 13.75 20.01
CA THR A 521 -1.34 14.39 18.69
C THR A 521 -2.70 15.09 18.53
N ASP A 522 -2.70 16.23 17.84
CA ASP A 522 -3.93 16.94 17.54
C ASP A 522 -4.65 16.27 16.37
N VAL A 523 -5.97 16.10 16.51
CA VAL A 523 -6.83 15.40 15.56
C VAL A 523 -8.01 16.29 15.17
N PRO A 524 -7.78 17.34 14.36
CA PRO A 524 -8.81 18.31 14.00
C PRO A 524 -9.99 17.63 13.31
N GLY A 525 -11.19 17.92 13.84
CA GLY A 525 -12.47 17.40 13.37
C GLY A 525 -12.89 16.08 14.01
N ALA A 526 -12.02 15.37 14.74
CA ALA A 526 -12.42 14.12 15.39
C ALA A 526 -13.43 14.38 16.52
N ASP A 527 -14.62 13.79 16.41
CA ASP A 527 -15.69 13.88 17.39
C ASP A 527 -15.86 12.59 18.20
N ASP A 528 -15.15 11.53 17.83
CA ASP A 528 -15.29 10.21 18.39
C ASP A 528 -14.08 9.30 18.10
N LEU A 529 -13.88 8.33 18.99
CA LEU A 529 -12.77 7.38 18.99
C LEU A 529 -13.30 5.95 19.20
N ASP A 530 -12.78 5.02 18.41
CA ASP A 530 -13.03 3.58 18.50
C ASP A 530 -11.71 2.82 18.26
N ALA A 531 -11.63 1.57 18.70
CA ALA A 531 -10.54 0.67 18.42
C ALA A 531 -10.98 -0.40 17.42
N VAL A 532 -10.07 -0.80 16.54
CA VAL A 532 -10.24 -2.02 15.73
C VAL A 532 -9.61 -3.16 16.52
N ASP A 533 -10.44 -3.90 17.26
CA ASP A 533 -10.03 -4.98 18.15
C ASP A 533 -9.01 -5.92 17.50
N GLY A 534 -7.84 -6.09 18.13
CA GLY A 534 -6.80 -7.00 17.67
C GLY A 534 -6.01 -6.56 16.42
N ALA A 535 -6.33 -5.41 15.82
CA ALA A 535 -5.60 -4.88 14.64
C ALA A 535 -4.60 -3.78 14.98
N GLY A 536 -4.57 -3.30 16.24
CA GLY A 536 -3.70 -2.19 16.65
C GLY A 536 -4.04 -0.87 15.93
N LEU A 537 -5.28 -0.70 15.47
CA LEU A 537 -5.74 0.49 14.76
C LEU A 537 -6.77 1.25 15.58
N LEU A 538 -6.70 2.57 15.50
CA LEU A 538 -7.70 3.50 16.01
C LEU A 538 -8.52 4.06 14.86
N VAL A 539 -9.81 4.25 15.12
CA VAL A 539 -10.75 4.89 14.20
C VAL A 539 -11.20 6.20 14.79
N LEU A 540 -10.95 7.27 14.07
CA LEU A 540 -11.40 8.61 14.43
C LEU A 540 -12.54 9.01 13.49
N ALA A 541 -13.73 9.21 14.05
CA ALA A 541 -14.87 9.69 13.26
C ALA A 541 -15.00 11.21 13.41
N ASP A 542 -15.05 11.92 12.29
CA ASP A 542 -15.33 13.36 12.20
C ASP A 542 -16.79 13.48 11.76
N GLY A 543 -17.71 13.93 12.62
CA GLY A 543 -19.15 13.61 12.60
C GLY A 543 -19.95 13.82 11.30
N ARG A 544 -19.33 14.34 10.23
CA ARG A 544 -19.89 14.49 8.87
C ARG A 544 -18.96 14.01 7.73
N ARG A 545 -17.76 13.52 8.01
CA ARG A 545 -16.69 13.18 7.06
C ARG A 545 -16.23 11.73 7.19
N ALA A 546 -15.35 11.34 6.27
CA ALA A 546 -14.62 10.07 6.29
C ALA A 546 -13.95 9.84 7.65
N SER A 547 -14.10 8.64 8.21
CA SER A 547 -13.29 8.22 9.34
C SER A 547 -11.81 8.24 8.96
N ARG A 548 -10.93 8.54 9.92
CA ARG A 548 -9.47 8.48 9.75
C ARG A 548 -8.91 7.35 10.59
N LEU A 549 -7.94 6.64 10.04
CA LEU A 549 -7.26 5.57 10.75
C LEU A 549 -5.91 6.04 11.27
N ARG A 550 -5.57 5.58 12.46
CA ARG A 550 -4.26 5.79 13.06
C ARG A 550 -3.76 4.50 13.65
N ASP A 551 -2.44 4.34 13.67
CA ASP A 551 -1.82 3.28 14.44
C ASP A 551 -2.03 3.55 15.94
N ALA A 552 -2.45 2.55 16.71
CA ALA A 552 -2.76 2.73 18.12
C ALA A 552 -1.50 2.96 18.97
N LEU A 553 -0.35 2.45 18.52
CA LEU A 553 0.92 2.61 19.22
C LEU A 553 1.62 3.90 18.82
N THR A 554 1.75 4.20 17.52
CA THR A 554 2.49 5.41 17.12
C THR A 554 1.61 6.66 17.08
N LEU A 555 0.29 6.49 17.07
CA LEU A 555 -0.69 7.54 16.76
C LEU A 555 -0.49 8.14 15.36
N GLU A 556 0.34 7.58 14.49
CA GLU A 556 0.56 8.12 13.15
C GLU A 556 -0.63 7.80 12.24
N PRO A 557 -0.93 8.67 11.26
CA PRO A 557 -1.93 8.36 10.23
C PRO A 557 -1.57 7.06 9.52
N ARG A 558 -2.56 6.18 9.38
CA ARG A 558 -2.42 4.94 8.63
C ARG A 558 -3.49 4.91 7.56
N ASP A 559 -3.11 4.54 6.35
CA ASP A 559 -4.08 4.26 5.29
C ASP A 559 -4.36 2.76 5.27
N LEU A 560 -5.60 2.38 5.00
CA LEU A 560 -5.91 1.03 4.57
C LEU A 560 -6.03 1.10 3.06
N ASP A 561 -5.04 0.58 2.35
CA ASP A 561 -4.89 0.65 0.89
C ASP A 561 -6.24 0.68 0.15
N GLY A 562 -6.58 1.87 -0.37
CA GLY A 562 -7.75 2.08 -1.23
C GLY A 562 -9.10 2.21 -0.52
N ILE A 563 -9.15 2.40 0.80
CA ILE A 563 -10.41 2.64 1.53
C ILE A 563 -10.51 4.12 1.94
N GLY A 564 -11.06 4.93 1.04
CA GLY A 564 -11.71 6.16 1.47
C GLY A 564 -12.93 5.80 2.30
N LEU A 565 -12.85 5.91 3.62
CA LEU A 565 -14.00 5.69 4.52
C LEU A 565 -15.12 6.65 4.09
N LEU A 566 -16.28 6.13 3.69
CA LEU A 566 -17.37 6.99 3.23
C LEU A 566 -17.92 7.84 4.39
N PRO A 567 -18.48 9.03 4.10
CA PRO A 567 -19.22 9.78 5.09
C PRO A 567 -20.47 8.99 5.51
N GLY A 568 -20.49 8.51 6.75
CA GLY A 568 -21.57 7.69 7.30
C GLY A 568 -21.05 6.59 8.22
N ARG A 569 -21.80 6.28 9.29
CA ARG A 569 -21.36 5.36 10.36
C ARG A 569 -21.51 3.91 9.93
N PRO A 570 -20.36 3.27 9.69
CA PRO A 570 -20.02 2.10 10.49
C PRO A 570 -18.50 2.01 10.75
N TYR A 571 -18.17 1.64 11.98
CA TYR A 571 -16.80 1.48 12.44
C TYR A 571 -16.23 0.17 11.91
N PRO A 572 -14.97 0.13 11.46
CA PRO A 572 -14.31 -1.12 11.20
C PRO A 572 -14.31 -1.97 12.47
N ARG A 573 -14.75 -3.22 12.35
CA ARG A 573 -14.53 -4.25 13.38
C ARG A 573 -13.50 -5.22 12.87
N ALA A 574 -12.68 -5.74 13.76
CA ALA A 574 -11.83 -6.86 13.43
C ALA A 574 -12.03 -8.02 14.39
N ALA A 575 -11.85 -9.20 13.84
CA ALA A 575 -11.73 -10.45 14.55
C ALA A 575 -10.90 -11.37 13.67
N ALA A 576 -10.05 -12.20 14.28
CA ALA A 576 -9.15 -13.11 13.58
C ALA A 576 -8.59 -12.44 12.31
N GLY A 577 -7.89 -11.30 12.47
CA GLY A 577 -7.24 -10.47 11.44
C GLY A 577 -8.06 -10.00 10.23
N ARG A 578 -9.36 -10.33 10.13
CA ARG A 578 -10.25 -9.73 9.13
C ARG A 578 -10.76 -8.40 9.63
N VAL A 579 -10.91 -7.43 8.73
CA VAL A 579 -11.51 -6.13 9.04
C VAL A 579 -12.81 -5.96 8.25
N ALA A 580 -13.93 -5.83 8.94
CA ALA A 580 -15.23 -5.53 8.33
C ALA A 580 -15.50 -4.03 8.34
N VAL A 581 -15.58 -3.42 7.16
CA VAL A 581 -15.85 -2.00 6.96
C VAL A 581 -17.22 -1.85 6.32
N GLY A 582 -18.15 -1.18 6.98
CA GLY A 582 -19.41 -0.88 6.33
C GLY A 582 -19.32 0.35 5.42
N LEU A 583 -20.09 0.31 4.35
CA LEU A 583 -20.32 1.36 3.37
C LEU A 583 -21.83 1.67 3.35
N ALA A 584 -22.25 2.67 2.58
CA ALA A 584 -23.63 3.17 2.62
C ALA A 584 -24.72 2.09 2.44
N ARG A 585 -24.45 1.06 1.61
CA ARG A 585 -25.39 -0.03 1.29
C ARG A 585 -24.72 -1.41 1.18
N GLU A 586 -23.49 -1.54 1.65
CA GLU A 586 -22.76 -2.82 1.65
C GLU A 586 -21.79 -2.84 2.83
N VAL A 587 -21.39 -4.03 3.29
CA VAL A 587 -20.24 -4.22 4.19
C VAL A 587 -19.16 -4.94 3.41
N VAL A 588 -17.93 -4.44 3.49
CA VAL A 588 -16.76 -5.02 2.85
C VAL A 588 -15.89 -5.62 3.95
N VAL A 589 -15.75 -6.94 3.93
CA VAL A 589 -14.82 -7.65 4.82
C VAL A 589 -13.52 -7.89 4.07
N ARG A 590 -12.43 -7.37 4.64
CA ARG A 590 -11.06 -7.41 4.11
C ARG A 590 -10.41 -8.78 4.34
N PRO A 591 -9.33 -9.08 3.59
CA PRO A 591 -8.85 -10.45 3.40
C PRO A 591 -8.48 -11.17 4.68
N HIS A 592 -8.41 -12.49 4.54
CA HIS A 592 -8.08 -13.44 5.59
C HIS A 592 -6.73 -13.12 6.24
N PRO A 593 -6.51 -13.37 7.55
CA PRO A 593 -5.17 -13.38 8.15
C PRO A 593 -4.14 -14.19 7.37
N ALA A 594 -4.59 -15.32 6.83
CA ALA A 594 -3.83 -16.20 5.96
C ALA A 594 -3.24 -15.47 4.74
N TYR A 595 -3.86 -14.39 4.27
CA TYR A 595 -3.33 -13.57 3.17
C TYR A 595 -2.01 -12.89 3.56
N GLU A 596 -1.93 -12.29 4.75
CA GLU A 596 -0.70 -11.66 5.23
C GLU A 596 0.41 -12.71 5.38
N LEU A 597 0.09 -13.88 5.92
CA LEU A 597 1.05 -14.97 6.04
C LEU A 597 1.50 -15.51 4.66
N ALA A 598 0.59 -15.66 3.72
CA ALA A 598 0.89 -16.16 2.38
C ALA A 598 1.67 -15.17 1.51
N THR A 599 1.63 -13.87 1.84
CA THR A 599 2.31 -12.80 1.09
C THR A 599 3.61 -12.31 1.73
N ARG A 600 3.92 -12.75 2.96
CA ARG A 600 5.21 -12.52 3.60
C ARG A 600 6.30 -13.42 2.98
N PRO A 601 7.55 -12.92 2.87
CA PRO A 601 8.69 -13.76 2.52
C PRO A 601 8.83 -14.97 3.45
N LEU A 602 9.14 -16.14 2.89
CA LEU A 602 9.31 -17.37 3.68
C LEU A 602 10.34 -17.22 4.79
N GLY A 603 11.41 -16.45 4.57
CA GLY A 603 12.48 -16.16 5.54
C GLY A 603 12.03 -15.27 6.70
N ASP A 604 11.04 -14.41 6.46
CA ASP A 604 10.51 -13.48 7.46
C ASP A 604 9.48 -14.13 8.40
N LEU A 605 8.97 -15.32 8.07
CA LEU A 605 8.02 -16.05 8.92
C LEU A 605 8.73 -16.55 10.20
N ALA A 606 7.97 -16.66 11.28
CA ALA A 606 8.45 -17.00 12.62
C ALA A 606 7.80 -18.29 13.15
N PRO A 607 8.34 -18.92 14.21
CA PRO A 607 7.75 -20.14 14.80
C PRO A 607 6.29 -19.97 15.24
N ALA A 608 5.90 -18.78 15.70
CA ALA A 608 4.52 -18.49 16.10
C ALA A 608 3.53 -18.57 14.92
N ASP A 609 3.99 -18.27 13.70
CA ASP A 609 3.15 -18.32 12.49
C ASP A 609 2.67 -19.75 12.18
N LEU A 610 3.41 -20.79 12.62
CA LEU A 610 3.00 -22.19 12.47
C LEU A 610 1.74 -22.51 13.29
N GLY A 611 1.61 -21.92 14.48
CA GLY A 611 0.40 -22.03 15.30
C GLY A 611 -0.80 -21.42 14.57
N THR A 612 -0.63 -20.19 14.07
CA THR A 612 -1.66 -19.48 13.30
C THR A 612 -2.10 -20.29 12.08
N VAL A 613 -1.17 -20.83 11.28
CA VAL A 613 -1.54 -21.64 10.09
C VAL A 613 -2.27 -22.92 10.49
N ARG A 614 -1.90 -23.58 11.60
CA ARG A 614 -2.63 -24.76 12.10
C ARG A 614 -4.04 -24.42 12.52
N ASP A 615 -4.21 -23.32 13.25
CA ASP A 615 -5.53 -22.86 13.68
C ASP A 615 -6.40 -22.53 12.48
N GLU A 616 -5.85 -21.94 11.43
CA GLU A 616 -6.57 -21.64 10.19
C GLU A 616 -6.95 -22.91 9.41
N LEU A 617 -6.06 -23.92 9.36
CA LEU A 617 -6.36 -25.21 8.77
C LEU A 617 -7.41 -26.02 9.56
N ALA A 618 -7.49 -25.82 10.88
CA ALA A 618 -8.45 -26.49 11.75
C ALA A 618 -9.83 -25.81 11.74
N ASN A 619 -9.87 -24.48 11.75
CA ASN A 619 -11.08 -23.70 11.98
C ASN A 619 -11.67 -23.06 10.71
N GLY A 620 -10.89 -22.91 9.63
CA GLY A 620 -11.29 -22.13 8.46
C GLY A 620 -12.14 -22.90 7.44
N PRO A 621 -13.29 -22.37 6.98
CA PRO A 621 -13.98 -22.80 5.76
C PRO A 621 -13.22 -22.25 4.53
N ALA A 622 -11.92 -22.55 4.45
CA ALA A 622 -11.12 -22.16 3.30
C ALA A 622 -11.65 -22.92 2.07
N ALA A 623 -11.89 -22.20 0.97
CA ALA A 623 -12.08 -22.85 -0.31
C ALA A 623 -10.93 -23.84 -0.57
N PRO A 624 -11.17 -24.94 -1.32
CA PRO A 624 -10.16 -25.99 -1.51
C PRO A 624 -8.77 -25.46 -1.91
N ALA A 625 -8.71 -24.40 -2.74
CA ALA A 625 -7.48 -23.75 -3.16
C ALA A 625 -6.74 -23.04 -2.02
N ALA A 626 -7.45 -22.28 -1.19
CA ALA A 626 -6.87 -21.64 0.00
C ALA A 626 -6.36 -22.68 1.03
N ARG A 627 -7.06 -23.82 1.18
CA ARG A 627 -6.61 -24.92 2.05
C ARG A 627 -5.31 -25.55 1.54
N GLU A 628 -5.18 -25.73 0.22
CA GLU A 628 -3.96 -26.23 -0.42
C GLU A 628 -2.77 -25.30 -0.12
N LEU A 629 -2.93 -24.00 -0.36
CA LEU A 629 -1.92 -22.98 -0.06
C LEU A 629 -1.49 -22.99 1.42
N LEU A 630 -2.46 -23.03 2.34
CA LEU A 630 -2.18 -23.10 3.77
C LEU A 630 -1.48 -24.40 4.19
N THR A 631 -1.76 -25.51 3.51
CA THR A 631 -1.09 -26.80 3.75
C THR A 631 0.38 -26.72 3.32
N VAL A 632 0.65 -26.15 2.14
CA VAL A 632 2.03 -25.91 1.67
C VAL A 632 2.77 -25.00 2.64
N LEU A 633 2.14 -23.91 3.09
CA LEU A 633 2.72 -22.99 4.06
C LEU A 633 3.01 -23.67 5.41
N HIS A 634 2.06 -24.47 5.91
CA HIS A 634 2.23 -25.27 7.12
C HIS A 634 3.45 -26.19 7.01
N ASP A 635 3.56 -26.91 5.90
CA ASP A 635 4.64 -27.88 5.69
C ASP A 635 5.99 -27.20 5.51
N CYS A 636 6.03 -26.01 4.87
CA CYS A 636 7.22 -25.18 4.80
C CYS A 636 7.69 -24.72 6.20
N LEU A 637 6.76 -24.21 7.01
CA LEU A 637 7.05 -23.76 8.38
C LEU A 637 7.47 -24.93 9.28
N ARG A 638 6.83 -26.09 9.12
CA ARG A 638 7.23 -27.31 9.82
C ARG A 638 8.63 -27.76 9.41
N ALA A 639 8.95 -27.85 8.11
CA ALA A 639 10.28 -28.23 7.66
C ALA A 639 11.37 -27.26 8.17
N ARG A 640 11.04 -25.97 8.28
CA ARG A 640 11.96 -24.94 8.80
C ARG A 640 12.17 -25.01 10.31
N PHE A 641 11.10 -25.22 11.08
CA PHE A 641 11.10 -25.04 12.54
C PHE A 641 10.93 -26.34 13.34
N ALA A 642 10.73 -27.50 12.71
CA ALA A 642 10.51 -28.77 13.40
C ALA A 642 11.67 -29.17 14.33
N THR A 643 12.88 -28.69 14.06
CA THR A 643 14.07 -28.93 14.89
C THR A 643 14.21 -27.97 16.06
N ASP A 644 13.61 -26.77 15.99
CA ASP A 644 13.69 -25.75 17.05
C ASP A 644 12.65 -25.95 18.16
N ILE A 645 11.64 -26.80 17.94
CA ILE A 645 10.63 -27.17 18.94
C ILE A 645 11.11 -28.43 19.69
N THR A 646 12.24 -28.33 20.37
CA THR A 646 12.64 -29.31 21.40
C THR A 646 13.12 -28.61 22.67
N LEU A 647 12.35 -27.65 23.16
CA LEU A 647 12.48 -27.14 24.53
C LEU A 647 11.29 -27.68 25.34
N GLY A 648 11.49 -28.83 25.99
CA GLY A 648 10.51 -29.35 26.95
C GLY A 648 10.51 -30.87 27.22
N GLY A 649 11.27 -31.67 26.47
CA GLY A 649 11.37 -33.13 26.71
C GLY A 649 12.79 -33.56 27.05
N PRO A 650 12.99 -34.53 27.97
CA PRO A 650 14.33 -35.03 28.29
C PRO A 650 14.90 -35.80 27.10
N VAL A 651 15.83 -35.18 26.37
CA VAL A 651 16.60 -35.84 25.31
C VAL A 651 17.89 -36.40 25.92
N ARG A 652 18.16 -37.69 25.69
CA ARG A 652 19.48 -38.27 25.95
C ARG A 652 20.46 -37.76 24.88
N PRO A 653 21.62 -37.20 25.24
CA PRO A 653 22.61 -36.74 24.27
C PRO A 653 23.09 -37.90 23.40
N ALA A 654 23.25 -37.65 22.10
CA ALA A 654 23.65 -38.66 21.11
C ALA A 654 25.16 -38.64 20.80
N GLY A 655 25.93 -37.73 21.40
CA GLY A 655 27.39 -37.72 21.29
C GLY A 655 28.09 -36.70 22.19
N ASP A 656 29.42 -36.84 22.29
CA ASP A 656 30.31 -36.09 23.21
C ASP A 656 30.45 -34.59 22.88
N THR A 657 29.79 -34.08 21.85
CA THR A 657 29.88 -32.67 21.41
C THR A 657 28.57 -31.88 21.53
N ASP A 658 27.51 -32.47 22.08
CA ASP A 658 26.21 -31.79 22.21
C ASP A 658 26.14 -30.95 23.50
N ILE A 659 25.82 -29.66 23.35
CA ILE A 659 25.55 -28.75 24.48
C ILE A 659 24.06 -28.80 24.79
N VAL A 660 23.70 -29.34 25.96
CA VAL A 660 22.34 -29.31 26.50
C VAL A 660 22.22 -28.18 27.52
N VAL A 661 21.31 -27.23 27.28
CA VAL A 661 20.94 -26.22 28.27
C VAL A 661 19.73 -26.73 29.05
N ALA A 662 19.96 -27.29 30.23
CA ALA A 662 18.90 -27.63 31.16
C ALA A 662 18.62 -26.44 32.09
N THR A 663 17.36 -25.99 32.15
CA THR A 663 16.91 -25.06 33.18
C THR A 663 16.80 -25.82 34.50
N GLY A 664 17.82 -25.72 35.34
CA GLY A 664 17.78 -26.29 36.68
C GLY A 664 16.87 -25.47 37.59
N GLU A 665 15.71 -26.03 37.96
CA GLU A 665 15.08 -25.68 39.24
C GLU A 665 15.98 -26.21 40.36
N ARG A 666 16.42 -25.31 41.24
CA ARG A 666 17.06 -25.68 42.51
C ARG A 666 15.94 -25.84 43.53
N ASP A 667 15.86 -27.03 44.14
CA ASP A 667 15.12 -27.30 45.38
C ASP A 667 15.53 -26.35 46.52
#